data_AF-A0A8E2F1E5-F1
#
_entry.id   AF-A0A8E2F1E5-F1
#
_cell.length_a   1.000
_cell.length_b   1.000
_cell.length_c   1.000
_cell.angle_alpha   90.00
_cell.angle_beta   90.00
_cell.angle_gamma   90.00
#
_symmetry.space_group_name_H-M   'P 1'
#
loop_
_entity.id
_entity.type
_entity.pdbx_description
1 polymer ?
#
loop_
_entity_poly.entity_id
_entity_poly.type
_entity_poly.pdbx_seq_one_letter_code
_entity_poly.pdbx_strand_id
1 'polypeptide(L)'
;MVLKKHQIEAALHAEAQAISAGKLKEDNPLDLSETFRVFCEACRRGDLKVCQEKITEGVNINARDKFDYTPLILASLCGHYEVVQLLLESGALCERDTFQGERCLYNALNDRIRNLLLSYDYAKSTDPLQPLAAHITSLLTREHPKTADITLTTPTEAFHLHKFLLSVRSPYFAKKLAAAPETASWKLSSNIPTQSFEIALRYLYFSEVSADLGDGEEEQAILTGIDKISRQLEIDRLFESILESGDRRQARQRRTEEVNRGRDQLNTWFQANILANKVTINTDKANTVRWDRDNGIFADVLLRADDEPTEDDDEPHDGPTEPTVRNTLGPLNGIPIGPFTKSRSPSRHRTPRKSTLYPAHRAMLLRSEYFLTMFSSAFREAQPTPHLQVITLHYTPAVLEVVLTFLYTERADFGLDIAIDVLFAADALFVEKLKQRAAVIISTLGNGATNSRGETDAEDVLDVYEVVRAGWDTRVHRLEEFGARYIAYRLEWYIDEEEFAELVRESAARIVGRQETDTVELIDDIRYYLSERFRLRFEDSGIDEMMDEDADDGTGHPMHASDRDSAALSLQEDEGVDVSSGSSPKDAPDVYTPDMMSGAVRTLDGEFAGDEFAQDAINYQILLRKIDRLLERLKLDA
;
A
#
# COMPACT_ATOMS: atom_id res chain seq x y z
N MET A 1 16.29 -6.56 -34.01
CA MET A 1 17.60 -6.62 -34.69
C MET A 1 18.64 -6.73 -33.59
N VAL A 2 19.38 -7.84 -33.50
CA VAL A 2 20.36 -8.04 -32.42
C VAL A 2 21.58 -7.15 -32.69
N LEU A 3 21.85 -6.20 -31.79
CA LEU A 3 23.00 -5.30 -31.89
C LEU A 3 24.31 -6.10 -31.74
N LYS A 4 25.32 -5.76 -32.52
CA LYS A 4 26.66 -6.38 -32.38
C LYS A 4 27.36 -5.81 -31.15
N LYS A 5 28.22 -6.60 -30.50
CA LYS A 5 28.99 -6.20 -29.28
C LYS A 5 29.58 -4.79 -29.34
N HIS A 6 30.28 -4.43 -30.43
CA HIS A 6 30.88 -3.10 -30.59
C HIS A 6 29.85 -1.95 -30.69
N GLN A 7 28.64 -2.23 -31.20
CA GLN A 7 27.55 -1.25 -31.25
C GLN A 7 26.96 -1.04 -29.86
N ILE A 8 26.88 -2.11 -29.06
CA ILE A 8 26.46 -2.06 -27.66
C ILE A 8 27.48 -1.29 -26.83
N GLU A 9 28.77 -1.60 -26.96
CA GLU A 9 29.86 -0.89 -26.26
C GLU A 9 29.91 0.60 -26.64
N ALA A 10 29.74 0.94 -27.92
CA ALA A 10 29.67 2.32 -28.37
C ALA A 10 28.44 3.06 -27.83
N ALA A 11 27.27 2.40 -27.79
CA ALA A 11 26.06 2.95 -27.21
C ALA A 11 26.20 3.17 -25.70
N LEU A 12 26.73 2.19 -24.97
CA LEU A 12 27.00 2.29 -23.52
C LEU A 12 28.02 3.39 -23.20
N HIS A 13 29.05 3.57 -24.03
CA HIS A 13 30.01 4.64 -23.84
C HIS A 13 29.40 6.02 -24.11
N ALA A 14 28.60 6.17 -25.18
CA ALA A 14 27.87 7.41 -25.45
C ALA A 14 26.86 7.73 -24.33
N GLU A 15 26.21 6.70 -23.79
CA GLU A 15 25.32 6.81 -22.65
C GLU A 15 26.06 7.25 -21.38
N ALA A 16 27.18 6.61 -21.04
CA ALA A 16 28.01 7.01 -19.90
C ALA A 16 28.53 8.45 -20.02
N GLN A 17 28.85 8.90 -21.25
CA GLN A 17 29.18 10.31 -21.51
C GLN A 17 27.97 11.23 -21.30
N ALA A 18 26.77 10.83 -21.73
CA ALA A 18 25.56 11.62 -21.51
C ALA A 18 25.16 11.68 -20.02
N ILE A 19 25.33 10.59 -19.27
CA ILE A 19 25.10 10.53 -17.82
C ILE A 19 26.12 11.42 -17.09
N SER A 20 27.41 11.29 -17.40
CA SER A 20 28.46 12.12 -16.78
C SER A 20 28.33 13.62 -17.12
N ALA A 21 27.77 13.94 -18.29
CA ALA A 21 27.41 15.31 -18.68
C ALA A 21 26.09 15.80 -18.04
N GLY A 22 25.39 14.96 -17.27
CA GLY A 22 24.12 15.29 -16.60
C GLY A 22 22.90 15.36 -17.52
N LYS A 23 23.01 14.89 -18.77
CA LYS A 23 21.91 14.90 -19.76
C LYS A 23 20.95 13.71 -19.60
N LEU A 24 21.43 12.60 -19.07
CA LEU A 24 20.66 11.40 -18.78
C LEU A 24 20.78 11.08 -17.30
N LYS A 25 19.67 10.73 -16.65
CA LYS A 25 19.68 10.18 -15.31
C LYS A 25 20.16 8.73 -15.41
N GLU A 26 21.08 8.38 -14.52
CA GLU A 26 21.49 7.01 -14.35
C GLU A 26 20.33 6.21 -13.77
N ASP A 27 19.92 5.12 -14.42
CA ASP A 27 18.78 4.30 -13.96
C ASP A 27 19.08 3.68 -12.59
N ASN A 28 20.35 3.29 -12.38
CA ASN A 28 20.85 2.74 -11.12
C ASN A 28 22.03 3.59 -10.60
N PRO A 29 21.77 4.76 -10.00
CA PRO A 29 22.83 5.65 -9.53
C PRO A 29 23.58 5.03 -8.35
N LEU A 30 24.89 5.28 -8.27
CA LEU A 30 25.68 4.91 -7.10
C LEU A 30 25.27 5.79 -5.91
N ASP A 31 24.69 5.18 -4.86
CA ASP A 31 24.34 5.85 -3.63
C ASP A 31 25.25 5.37 -2.49
N LEU A 32 25.99 6.31 -1.91
CA LEU A 32 26.93 6.09 -0.80
C LEU A 32 26.43 6.73 0.51
N SER A 33 25.19 7.22 0.53
CA SER A 33 24.58 7.79 1.73
C SER A 33 24.47 6.74 2.84
N GLU A 34 24.57 7.19 4.09
CA GLU A 34 24.41 6.30 5.25
C GLU A 34 23.00 5.69 5.28
N THR A 35 21.98 6.47 4.91
CA THR A 35 20.58 6.03 4.78
C THR A 35 20.43 4.88 3.80
N PHE A 36 21.06 4.97 2.62
CA PHE A 36 21.04 3.90 1.63
C PHE A 36 21.87 2.68 2.06
N ARG A 37 22.98 2.89 2.77
CA ARG A 37 23.77 1.80 3.33
C ARG A 37 22.96 1.00 4.36
N VAL A 38 22.23 1.68 5.25
CA VAL A 38 21.32 1.04 6.21
C VAL A 38 20.21 0.29 5.48
N PHE A 39 19.64 0.87 4.42
CA PHE A 39 18.63 0.21 3.59
C PHE A 39 19.16 -1.07 2.92
N CYS A 40 20.33 -1.02 2.30
CA CYS A 40 20.97 -2.20 1.70
C CYS A 40 21.27 -3.29 2.73
N GLU A 41 21.70 -2.93 3.93
CA GLU A 41 21.94 -3.89 5.01
C GLU A 41 20.65 -4.51 5.52
N ALA A 42 19.57 -3.73 5.63
CA ALA A 42 18.23 -4.25 5.94
C ALA A 42 17.79 -5.28 4.88
N CYS A 43 17.98 -4.98 3.59
CA CYS A 43 17.67 -5.92 2.51
C CYS A 43 18.50 -7.22 2.58
N ARG A 44 19.74 -7.18 3.04
CA ARG A 44 20.57 -8.39 3.24
C ARG A 44 20.12 -9.23 4.42
N ARG A 45 19.64 -8.58 5.48
CA ARG A 45 19.17 -9.24 6.71
C ARG A 45 17.72 -9.73 6.62
N GLY A 46 16.96 -9.23 5.66
CA GLY A 46 15.52 -9.49 5.58
C GLY A 46 14.71 -8.61 6.53
N ASP A 47 15.28 -7.48 6.99
CA ASP A 47 14.63 -6.57 7.94
C ASP A 47 13.59 -5.71 7.23
N LEU A 48 12.39 -6.27 7.10
CA LEU A 48 11.27 -5.69 6.37
C LEU A 48 10.87 -4.30 6.92
N LYS A 49 10.92 -4.11 8.25
CA LYS A 49 10.53 -2.86 8.91
C LYS A 49 11.49 -1.74 8.53
N VAL A 50 12.79 -1.97 8.69
CA VAL A 50 13.80 -0.96 8.31
C VAL A 50 13.76 -0.70 6.81
N CYS A 51 13.50 -1.71 5.97
CA CYS A 51 13.28 -1.51 4.54
C CYS A 51 12.14 -0.51 4.27
N GLN A 52 10.98 -0.64 4.92
CA GLN A 52 9.85 0.29 4.76
C GLN A 52 10.11 1.68 5.29
N GLU A 53 10.68 1.80 6.48
CA GLU A 53 11.03 3.11 7.05
C GLU A 53 11.90 3.89 6.07
N LYS A 54 12.90 3.22 5.48
CA LYS A 54 13.79 3.83 4.50
C LYS A 54 13.12 4.09 3.15
N ILE A 55 12.22 3.23 2.68
CA ILE A 55 11.41 3.50 1.48
C ILE A 55 10.51 4.73 1.70
N THR A 56 9.91 4.86 2.89
CA THR A 56 9.05 5.99 3.28
C THR A 56 9.84 7.28 3.42
N GLU A 57 11.08 7.21 3.91
CA GLU A 57 12.04 8.33 3.89
C GLU A 57 12.44 8.76 2.47
N GLY A 58 12.04 8.01 1.43
CA GLY A 58 12.26 8.35 0.02
C GLY A 58 13.59 7.85 -0.54
N VAL A 59 14.15 6.76 0.02
CA VAL A 59 15.35 6.12 -0.51
C VAL A 59 15.12 5.64 -1.94
N ASN A 60 16.10 5.84 -2.81
CA ASN A 60 16.04 5.36 -4.19
C ASN A 60 16.20 3.84 -4.24
N ILE A 61 15.09 3.13 -4.43
CA ILE A 61 15.02 1.66 -4.48
C ILE A 61 15.87 1.05 -5.60
N ASN A 62 16.10 1.80 -6.68
CA ASN A 62 16.86 1.35 -7.84
C ASN A 62 18.33 1.81 -7.81
N ALA A 63 18.78 2.49 -6.76
CA ALA A 63 20.20 2.82 -6.62
C ALA A 63 21.06 1.56 -6.43
N ARG A 64 22.37 1.69 -6.63
CA ARG A 64 23.36 0.63 -6.43
C ARG A 64 24.32 0.98 -5.31
N ASP A 65 24.73 -0.04 -4.57
CA ASP A 65 25.73 0.10 -3.51
C ASP A 65 27.16 0.15 -4.09
N LYS A 66 28.15 0.29 -3.20
CA LYS A 66 29.58 0.31 -3.55
C LYS A 66 30.08 -0.95 -4.27
N PHE A 67 29.30 -2.02 -4.28
CA PHE A 67 29.60 -3.29 -4.93
C PHE A 67 28.75 -3.50 -6.20
N ASP A 68 28.09 -2.45 -6.69
CA ASP A 68 27.26 -2.50 -7.88
C ASP A 68 26.06 -3.46 -7.74
N TYR A 69 25.53 -3.61 -6.52
CA TYR A 69 24.31 -4.34 -6.23
C TYR A 69 23.15 -3.38 -5.94
N THR A 70 22.00 -3.62 -6.56
CA THR A 70 20.74 -2.97 -6.17
C THR A 70 20.14 -3.67 -4.95
N PRO A 71 19.32 -2.97 -4.14
CA PRO A 71 18.60 -3.56 -3.02
C PRO A 71 17.82 -4.84 -3.38
N LEU A 72 17.23 -4.87 -4.58
CA LEU A 72 16.50 -6.03 -5.10
C LEU A 72 17.42 -7.24 -5.33
N ILE A 73 18.63 -7.02 -5.85
CA ILE A 73 19.63 -8.11 -6.00
C ILE A 73 20.07 -8.61 -4.63
N LEU A 74 20.31 -7.71 -3.66
CA LEU A 74 20.71 -8.09 -2.31
C LEU A 74 19.66 -8.98 -1.63
N ALA A 75 18.39 -8.57 -1.68
CA ALA A 75 17.29 -9.34 -1.11
C ALA A 75 17.10 -10.69 -1.81
N SER A 76 17.21 -10.72 -3.14
CA SER A 76 17.09 -11.96 -3.94
C SER A 76 18.22 -12.94 -3.65
N LEU A 77 19.45 -12.44 -3.53
CA LEU A 77 20.65 -13.22 -3.21
C LEU A 77 20.59 -13.82 -1.80
N CYS A 78 20.03 -13.07 -0.84
CA CYS A 78 19.94 -13.51 0.54
C CYS A 78 18.68 -14.35 0.83
N GLY A 79 17.77 -14.51 -0.14
CA GLY A 79 16.60 -15.39 -0.01
C GLY A 79 15.38 -14.77 0.68
N HIS A 80 15.33 -13.45 0.82
CA HIS A 80 14.27 -12.77 1.57
C HIS A 80 13.07 -12.47 0.68
N TYR A 81 12.16 -13.45 0.54
CA TYR A 81 11.00 -13.38 -0.35
C TYR A 81 10.13 -12.15 -0.10
N GLU A 82 9.81 -11.87 1.17
CA GLU A 82 8.96 -10.74 1.57
C GLU A 82 9.59 -9.40 1.22
N VAL A 83 10.91 -9.27 1.37
CA VAL A 83 11.63 -8.06 1.00
C VAL A 83 11.69 -7.91 -0.52
N VAL A 84 11.90 -9.00 -1.27
CA VAL A 84 11.84 -8.97 -2.74
C VAL A 84 10.45 -8.52 -3.21
N GLN A 85 9.38 -9.08 -2.63
CA GLN A 85 8.02 -8.70 -2.94
C GLN A 85 7.75 -7.22 -2.63
N LEU A 86 8.13 -6.75 -1.44
CA LEU A 86 8.02 -5.34 -1.06
C LEU A 86 8.74 -4.42 -2.05
N LEU A 87 9.97 -4.77 -2.44
CA LEU A 87 10.77 -3.95 -3.35
C LEU A 87 10.10 -3.85 -4.73
N LEU A 88 9.62 -4.97 -5.28
CA LEU A 88 8.91 -5.00 -6.57
C LEU A 88 7.63 -4.16 -6.53
N GLU A 89 6.83 -4.30 -5.47
CA GLU A 89 5.60 -3.52 -5.24
C GLU A 89 5.89 -2.03 -5.06
N SER A 90 7.03 -1.71 -4.45
CA SER A 90 7.52 -0.34 -4.27
C SER A 90 8.17 0.25 -5.53
N GLY A 91 8.18 -0.49 -6.65
CA GLY A 91 8.67 -0.02 -7.95
C GLY A 91 10.14 -0.34 -8.24
N ALA A 92 10.72 -1.37 -7.62
CA ALA A 92 12.03 -1.89 -8.00
C ALA A 92 11.99 -2.44 -9.43
N LEU A 93 13.01 -2.09 -10.22
CA LEU A 93 13.12 -2.48 -11.63
C LEU A 93 13.80 -3.85 -11.76
N CYS A 94 13.04 -4.83 -12.26
CA CYS A 94 13.55 -6.14 -12.66
C CYS A 94 13.36 -6.36 -14.17
N GLU A 95 14.07 -5.58 -14.98
CA GLU A 95 13.99 -5.69 -16.44
C GLU A 95 14.82 -6.87 -16.95
N ARG A 96 14.16 -7.88 -17.55
CA ARG A 96 14.78 -9.16 -17.96
C ARG A 96 15.89 -9.01 -19.00
N ASP A 97 15.88 -7.93 -19.77
CA ASP A 97 16.84 -7.65 -20.82
C ASP A 97 17.94 -6.65 -20.38
N THR A 98 18.03 -6.37 -19.07
CA THR A 98 19.06 -5.49 -18.50
C THR A 98 20.08 -6.28 -17.71
N PHE A 99 21.30 -5.75 -17.65
CA PHE A 99 22.39 -6.32 -16.85
C PHE A 99 22.01 -6.51 -15.38
N GLN A 100 21.22 -5.59 -14.80
CA GLN A 100 20.78 -5.70 -13.40
C GLN A 100 19.65 -6.71 -13.21
N GLY A 101 18.67 -6.77 -14.13
CA GLY A 101 17.58 -7.74 -14.04
C GLY A 101 18.01 -9.18 -14.25
N GLU A 102 18.93 -9.44 -15.21
CA GLU A 102 19.52 -10.78 -15.39
C GLU A 102 20.30 -11.21 -14.14
N ARG A 103 21.07 -10.31 -13.53
CA ARG A 103 21.77 -10.57 -12.26
C ARG A 103 20.81 -10.86 -11.12
N CYS A 104 19.67 -10.18 -11.07
CA CYS A 104 18.65 -10.44 -10.05
C CYS A 104 18.06 -11.84 -10.18
N LEU A 105 17.73 -12.27 -11.40
CA LEU A 105 17.20 -13.61 -11.68
C LEU A 105 18.23 -14.71 -11.44
N TYR A 106 19.48 -14.49 -11.86
CA TYR A 106 20.57 -15.44 -11.65
C TYR A 106 20.89 -15.64 -10.17
N ASN A 107 20.87 -14.55 -9.38
CA ASN A 107 21.15 -14.58 -7.95
C ASN A 107 19.94 -14.92 -7.07
N ALA A 108 18.78 -15.28 -7.62
CA ALA A 108 17.66 -15.71 -6.79
C ALA A 108 18.03 -16.98 -6.01
N LEU A 109 17.98 -16.93 -4.67
CA LEU A 109 18.38 -18.05 -3.81
C LEU A 109 17.50 -19.30 -4.01
N ASN A 110 16.21 -19.11 -4.26
CA ASN A 110 15.24 -20.21 -4.44
C ASN A 110 14.30 -19.98 -5.63
N ASP A 111 13.65 -21.05 -6.08
CA ASP A 111 12.72 -20.99 -7.22
C ASP A 111 11.47 -20.17 -6.92
N ARG A 112 11.07 -20.04 -5.64
CA ARG A 112 9.95 -19.18 -5.21
C ARG A 112 10.22 -17.71 -5.56
N ILE A 113 11.41 -17.20 -5.24
CA ILE A 113 11.84 -15.83 -5.59
C ILE A 113 12.00 -15.68 -7.10
N ARG A 114 12.62 -16.67 -7.76
CA ARG A 114 12.76 -16.65 -9.22
C ARG A 114 11.41 -16.56 -9.92
N ASN A 115 10.45 -17.38 -9.50
CA ASN A 115 9.10 -17.37 -10.04
C ASN A 115 8.37 -16.06 -9.76
N LEU A 116 8.57 -15.45 -8.57
CA LEU A 116 8.05 -14.12 -8.29
C LEU A 116 8.60 -13.07 -9.27
N LEU A 117 9.91 -13.01 -9.45
CA LEU A 117 10.57 -12.10 -10.40
C LEU A 117 10.12 -12.35 -11.85
N LEU A 118 9.87 -13.61 -12.23
CA LEU A 118 9.34 -13.99 -13.55
C LEU A 118 7.83 -13.79 -13.71
N SER A 119 7.07 -13.73 -12.62
CA SER A 119 5.64 -13.40 -12.64
C SER A 119 5.41 -11.90 -12.74
N TYR A 120 6.35 -11.11 -12.20
CA TYR A 120 6.24 -9.66 -12.18
C TYR A 120 6.40 -9.08 -13.59
N ASP A 121 5.36 -8.39 -14.04
CA ASP A 121 5.31 -7.75 -15.35
C ASP A 121 6.01 -6.39 -15.29
N TYR A 122 7.27 -6.35 -15.69
CA TYR A 122 8.07 -5.12 -15.73
C TYR A 122 7.56 -4.11 -16.79
N ALA A 123 6.75 -4.53 -17.77
CA ALA A 123 6.06 -3.60 -18.66
C ALA A 123 4.96 -2.80 -17.94
N LYS A 124 4.51 -3.30 -16.77
CA LYS A 124 3.65 -2.59 -15.81
C LYS A 124 4.41 -1.88 -14.70
N SER A 125 5.75 -1.79 -14.77
CA SER A 125 6.48 -0.67 -14.15
C SER A 125 6.13 0.63 -14.90
N THR A 126 4.83 0.90 -14.92
CA THR A 126 4.20 2.12 -15.38
C THR A 126 4.59 3.14 -14.34
N ASP A 127 5.15 4.26 -14.78
CA ASP A 127 5.36 5.43 -13.92
C ASP A 127 4.15 5.57 -12.98
N PRO A 128 4.35 5.58 -11.65
CA PRO A 128 3.27 5.51 -10.67
C PRO A 128 2.24 6.63 -10.87
N LEU A 129 2.64 7.74 -11.50
CA LEU A 129 1.81 8.89 -11.81
C LEU A 129 1.06 8.79 -13.14
N GLN A 130 1.28 7.75 -13.95
CA GLN A 130 0.59 7.56 -15.23
C GLN A 130 -0.94 7.60 -15.09
N PRO A 131 -1.57 6.97 -14.08
CA PRO A 131 -3.03 7.06 -13.94
C PRO A 131 -3.53 8.47 -13.62
N LEU A 132 -2.77 9.26 -12.84
CA LEU A 132 -3.06 10.67 -12.64
C LEU A 132 -2.94 11.46 -13.94
N ALA A 133 -1.86 11.24 -14.71
CA ALA A 133 -1.65 11.88 -16.01
C ALA A 133 -2.74 11.52 -17.03
N ALA A 134 -3.11 10.24 -17.11
CA ALA A 134 -4.17 9.75 -17.97
C ALA A 134 -5.53 10.34 -17.58
N HIS A 135 -5.84 10.40 -16.28
CA HIS A 135 -7.07 11.03 -15.80
C HIS A 135 -7.14 12.51 -16.18
N ILE A 136 -6.09 13.28 -15.88
CA ILE A 136 -6.05 14.71 -16.18
C ILE A 136 -6.15 14.94 -17.69
N THR A 137 -5.40 14.17 -18.49
CA THR A 137 -5.50 14.23 -19.97
C THR A 137 -6.92 13.96 -20.46
N SER A 138 -7.61 12.98 -19.87
CA SER A 138 -8.99 12.64 -20.24
C SER A 138 -9.99 13.78 -20.00
N LEU A 139 -9.69 14.73 -19.10
CA LEU A 139 -10.54 15.88 -18.84
C LEU A 139 -10.63 16.85 -20.03
N LEU A 140 -9.68 16.83 -20.98
CA LEU A 140 -9.74 17.66 -22.19
C LEU A 140 -10.86 17.24 -23.15
N THR A 141 -11.19 15.95 -23.17
CA THR A 141 -12.12 15.36 -24.15
C THR A 141 -13.39 14.82 -23.50
N ARG A 142 -13.46 14.80 -22.16
CA ARG A 142 -14.62 14.30 -21.43
C ARG A 142 -15.82 15.25 -21.56
N GLU A 143 -16.88 14.75 -22.20
CA GLU A 143 -18.15 15.48 -22.32
C GLU A 143 -19.05 15.30 -21.10
N HIS A 144 -19.06 14.09 -20.52
CA HIS A 144 -19.93 13.71 -19.41
C HIS A 144 -19.16 12.98 -18.28
N PRO A 145 -19.40 13.33 -17.00
CA PRO A 145 -20.15 14.50 -16.54
C PRO A 145 -19.38 15.80 -16.81
N LYS A 146 -20.09 16.90 -17.05
CA LYS A 146 -19.47 18.20 -17.38
C LYS A 146 -18.83 18.82 -16.13
N THR A 147 -17.51 18.93 -16.14
CA THR A 147 -16.73 19.53 -15.04
C THR A 147 -15.97 20.80 -15.42
N ALA A 148 -15.95 21.16 -16.71
CA ALA A 148 -15.29 22.37 -17.18
C ALA A 148 -16.01 23.64 -16.70
N ASP A 149 -15.23 24.61 -16.20
CA ASP A 149 -15.69 25.85 -15.57
C ASP A 149 -15.21 27.12 -16.32
N ILE A 150 -14.36 26.97 -17.35
CA ILE A 150 -13.91 28.05 -18.23
C ILE A 150 -13.86 27.61 -19.69
N THR A 151 -14.24 28.49 -20.62
CA THR A 151 -14.15 28.25 -22.06
C THR A 151 -13.16 29.21 -22.72
N LEU A 152 -12.11 28.68 -23.34
CA LEU A 152 -11.17 29.47 -24.15
C LEU A 152 -11.55 29.36 -25.62
N THR A 153 -11.78 30.48 -26.29
CA THR A 153 -12.21 30.48 -27.70
C THR A 153 -11.12 31.05 -28.60
N THR A 154 -10.69 30.28 -29.59
CA THR A 154 -9.90 30.75 -30.73
C THR A 154 -10.85 31.13 -31.88
N PRO A 155 -10.36 31.72 -32.98
CA PRO A 155 -11.20 31.98 -34.15
C PRO A 155 -11.85 30.74 -34.77
N THR A 156 -11.26 29.55 -34.57
CA THR A 156 -11.69 28.30 -35.21
C THR A 156 -12.34 27.32 -34.23
N GLU A 157 -11.95 27.34 -32.94
CA GLU A 157 -12.31 26.31 -31.97
C GLU A 157 -12.61 26.88 -30.59
N ALA A 158 -13.31 26.09 -29.76
CA ALA A 158 -13.56 26.40 -28.37
C ALA A 158 -13.09 25.25 -27.48
N PHE A 159 -12.29 25.57 -26.47
CA PHE A 159 -11.73 24.62 -25.52
C PHE A 159 -12.45 24.76 -24.18
N HIS A 160 -13.01 23.67 -23.67
CA HIS A 160 -13.62 23.59 -22.34
C HIS A 160 -12.59 23.08 -21.34
N LEU A 161 -12.25 23.92 -20.36
CA LEU A 161 -11.10 23.72 -19.48
C LEU A 161 -11.48 23.96 -18.01
N HIS A 162 -10.51 23.72 -17.13
CA HIS A 162 -10.62 23.80 -15.68
C HIS A 162 -9.73 24.92 -15.13
N LYS A 163 -10.31 25.92 -14.44
CA LYS A 163 -9.60 27.07 -13.88
C LYS A 163 -8.50 26.64 -12.91
N PHE A 164 -8.79 25.67 -12.04
CA PHE A 164 -7.81 25.20 -11.07
C PHE A 164 -6.56 24.63 -11.76
N LEU A 165 -6.71 23.75 -12.76
CA LEU A 165 -5.57 23.18 -13.50
C LEU A 165 -4.74 24.25 -14.22
N LEU A 166 -5.42 25.21 -14.85
CA LEU A 166 -4.74 26.34 -15.48
C LEU A 166 -3.95 27.17 -14.46
N SER A 167 -4.53 27.44 -13.29
CA SER A 167 -3.87 28.19 -12.21
C SER A 167 -2.70 27.43 -11.58
N VAL A 168 -2.77 26.10 -11.51
CA VAL A 168 -1.69 25.25 -10.99
C VAL A 168 -0.47 25.29 -11.91
N ARG A 169 -0.71 25.20 -13.23
CA ARG A 169 0.33 24.92 -14.22
C ARG A 169 0.86 26.16 -14.93
N SER A 170 0.16 27.29 -14.84
CA SER A 170 0.56 28.56 -15.45
C SER A 170 0.44 29.71 -14.44
N PRO A 171 1.56 30.35 -14.08
CA PRO A 171 1.55 31.52 -13.20
C PRO A 171 0.75 32.70 -13.77
N TYR A 172 0.70 32.84 -15.10
CA TYR A 172 -0.13 33.85 -15.76
C TYR A 172 -1.63 33.62 -15.49
N PHE A 173 -2.12 32.39 -15.68
CA PHE A 173 -3.51 32.05 -15.36
C PHE A 173 -3.79 32.20 -13.86
N ALA A 174 -2.85 31.81 -12.99
CA ALA A 174 -2.98 31.97 -11.55
C ALA A 174 -3.24 33.44 -11.15
N LYS A 175 -2.37 34.36 -11.59
CA LYS A 175 -2.50 35.81 -11.30
C LYS A 175 -3.81 36.37 -11.83
N LYS A 176 -4.20 35.99 -13.05
CA LYS A 176 -5.38 36.56 -13.70
C LYS A 176 -6.69 36.03 -13.12
N LEU A 177 -6.78 34.73 -12.87
CA LEU A 177 -7.98 34.12 -12.28
C LEU A 177 -8.13 34.48 -10.80
N ALA A 178 -7.03 34.75 -10.08
CA ALA A 178 -7.11 35.33 -8.74
C ALA A 178 -7.69 36.75 -8.74
N ALA A 179 -7.43 37.54 -9.79
CA ALA A 179 -7.98 38.89 -9.92
C ALA A 179 -9.45 38.92 -10.38
N ALA A 180 -9.89 37.93 -11.14
CA ALA A 180 -11.24 37.84 -11.71
C ALA A 180 -11.74 36.37 -11.75
N PRO A 181 -12.08 35.77 -10.59
CA PRO A 181 -12.48 34.37 -10.49
C PRO A 181 -13.78 34.05 -11.25
N GLU A 182 -14.66 35.03 -11.45
CA GLU A 182 -15.92 34.95 -12.19
C GLU A 182 -15.74 34.77 -13.71
N THR A 183 -14.51 34.85 -14.22
CA THR A 183 -14.23 34.74 -15.67
C THR A 183 -14.67 33.37 -16.21
N ALA A 184 -15.76 33.33 -16.97
CA ALA A 184 -16.30 32.10 -17.57
C ALA A 184 -15.83 31.82 -19.01
N SER A 185 -15.43 32.87 -19.74
CA SER A 185 -14.99 32.75 -21.12
C SER A 185 -13.86 33.72 -21.43
N TRP A 186 -12.92 33.31 -22.27
CA TRP A 186 -11.83 34.18 -22.70
C TRP A 186 -11.45 33.93 -24.16
N LYS A 187 -11.47 35.02 -24.93
CA LYS A 187 -11.03 35.07 -26.32
C LYS A 187 -9.51 35.20 -26.42
N LEU A 188 -8.89 34.24 -27.09
CA LEU A 188 -7.45 34.25 -27.38
C LEU A 188 -7.15 35.15 -28.59
N SER A 189 -5.89 35.59 -28.70
CA SER A 189 -5.44 36.43 -29.80
C SER A 189 -5.51 35.66 -31.12
N SER A 190 -6.03 36.29 -32.18
CA SER A 190 -6.08 35.72 -33.53
C SER A 190 -4.71 35.58 -34.20
N ASN A 191 -3.66 36.14 -33.60
CA ASN A 191 -2.31 36.19 -34.19
C ASN A 191 -1.48 34.93 -33.94
N ILE A 192 -2.05 33.92 -33.30
CA ILE A 192 -1.36 32.68 -32.95
C ILE A 192 -2.17 31.50 -33.49
N PRO A 193 -1.55 30.52 -34.17
CA PRO A 193 -2.24 29.34 -34.69
C PRO A 193 -2.97 28.56 -33.61
N THR A 194 -4.13 28.00 -33.95
CA THR A 194 -4.93 27.19 -33.01
C THR A 194 -4.17 25.94 -32.56
N GLN A 195 -3.39 25.29 -33.45
CA GLN A 195 -2.59 24.11 -33.07
C GLN A 195 -1.53 24.44 -31.98
N SER A 196 -0.92 25.63 -32.04
CA SER A 196 0.04 26.06 -31.01
C SER A 196 -0.61 26.15 -29.63
N PHE A 197 -1.87 26.60 -29.57
CA PHE A 197 -2.65 26.62 -28.33
C PHE A 197 -3.03 25.22 -27.87
N GLU A 198 -3.49 24.37 -28.77
CA GLU A 198 -3.83 22.98 -28.45
C GLU A 198 -2.64 22.24 -27.82
N ILE A 199 -1.43 22.41 -28.38
CA ILE A 199 -0.19 21.85 -27.85
C ILE A 199 0.10 22.37 -26.43
N ALA A 200 -0.03 23.68 -26.21
CA ALA A 200 0.16 24.25 -24.88
C ALA A 200 -0.87 23.71 -23.87
N LEU A 201 -2.13 23.55 -24.27
CA LEU A 201 -3.18 22.97 -23.42
C LEU A 201 -2.90 21.49 -23.09
N ARG A 202 -2.51 20.69 -24.09
CA ARG A 202 -2.09 19.29 -23.90
C ARG A 202 -0.96 19.19 -22.86
N TYR A 203 0.05 20.06 -22.95
CA TYR A 203 1.15 20.12 -21.98
C TYR A 203 0.68 20.49 -20.55
N LEU A 204 -0.23 21.45 -20.42
CA LEU A 204 -0.81 21.81 -19.12
C LEU A 204 -1.60 20.64 -18.50
N TYR A 205 -2.17 19.77 -19.32
CA TYR A 205 -3.00 18.62 -18.92
C TYR A 205 -2.24 17.28 -18.87
N PHE A 206 -0.91 17.30 -18.75
CA PHE A 206 -0.06 16.10 -18.65
C PHE A 206 -0.08 15.17 -19.87
N SER A 207 -0.59 15.64 -21.01
CA SER A 207 -0.49 14.91 -22.27
C SER A 207 0.93 14.96 -22.82
N GLU A 208 1.33 13.89 -23.50
CA GLU A 208 2.54 13.89 -24.31
C GLU A 208 2.37 14.89 -25.47
N VAL A 209 3.40 15.70 -25.68
CA VAL A 209 3.49 16.63 -26.80
C VAL A 209 4.56 16.09 -27.73
N SER A 210 4.13 15.46 -28.83
CA SER A 210 5.03 15.01 -29.89
C SER A 210 5.19 16.09 -30.96
N ALA A 211 6.39 16.20 -31.53
CA ALA A 211 6.71 17.10 -32.64
C ALA A 211 6.21 16.56 -34.00
N ASP A 212 4.95 16.17 -34.10
CA ASP A 212 4.30 15.93 -35.39
C ASP A 212 3.59 17.22 -35.81
N LEU A 213 4.40 18.21 -36.22
CA LEU A 213 3.98 19.60 -36.44
C LEU A 213 3.72 19.93 -37.91
N GLY A 214 3.65 18.91 -38.78
CA GLY A 214 3.59 19.07 -40.23
C GLY A 214 4.95 19.37 -40.87
N ASP A 215 4.96 19.73 -42.15
CA ASP A 215 6.18 19.96 -42.94
C ASP A 215 6.34 21.44 -43.34
N GLY A 216 7.56 21.98 -43.22
CA GLY A 216 7.96 23.24 -43.86
C GLY A 216 7.48 24.52 -43.16
N GLU A 217 6.72 25.36 -43.88
CA GLU A 217 6.30 26.68 -43.38
C GLU A 217 5.27 26.60 -42.25
N GLU A 218 4.42 25.56 -42.24
CA GLU A 218 3.41 25.33 -41.21
C GLU A 218 4.05 25.00 -39.86
N GLU A 219 5.04 24.10 -39.85
CA GLU A 219 5.83 23.76 -38.66
C GLU A 219 6.47 25.02 -38.05
N GLN A 220 7.08 25.87 -38.88
CA GLN A 220 7.75 27.08 -38.41
C GLN A 220 6.77 28.10 -37.83
N ALA A 221 5.58 28.23 -38.43
CA ALA A 221 4.51 29.07 -37.89
C ALA A 221 4.00 28.54 -36.54
N ILE A 222 3.83 27.22 -36.41
CA ILE A 222 3.38 26.57 -35.17
C ILE A 222 4.43 26.73 -34.07
N LEU A 223 5.71 26.47 -34.34
CA LEU A 223 6.81 26.65 -33.38
C LEU A 223 6.93 28.10 -32.91
N THR A 224 6.80 29.06 -33.83
CA THR A 224 6.78 30.49 -33.50
C THR A 224 5.57 30.85 -32.63
N GLY A 225 4.41 30.24 -32.89
CA GLY A 225 3.22 30.37 -32.07
C GLY A 225 3.43 29.81 -30.66
N ILE A 226 4.09 28.65 -30.55
CA ILE A 226 4.39 27.99 -29.28
C ILE A 226 5.35 28.82 -28.42
N ASP A 227 6.42 29.39 -28.98
CA ASP A 227 7.32 30.30 -28.26
C ASP A 227 6.57 31.54 -27.74
N LYS A 228 5.70 32.14 -28.56
CA LYS A 228 4.86 33.27 -28.13
C LYS A 228 3.92 32.90 -26.99
N ILE A 229 3.23 31.75 -27.09
CA ILE A 229 2.31 31.27 -26.05
C ILE A 229 3.06 30.92 -24.78
N SER A 230 4.19 30.22 -24.88
CA SER A 230 5.03 29.83 -23.76
C SER A 230 5.42 31.06 -22.94
N ARG A 231 5.87 32.14 -23.58
CA ARG A 231 6.18 33.40 -22.89
C ARG A 231 4.95 34.10 -22.34
N GLN A 232 3.84 34.12 -23.09
CA GLN A 232 2.61 34.77 -22.66
C GLN A 232 1.97 34.08 -21.45
N LEU A 233 2.00 32.75 -21.42
CA LEU A 233 1.41 31.94 -20.36
C LEU A 233 2.42 31.61 -19.24
N GLU A 234 3.65 32.10 -19.32
CA GLU A 234 4.74 31.83 -18.37
C GLU A 234 5.00 30.29 -18.21
N ILE A 235 5.07 29.56 -19.34
CA ILE A 235 5.32 28.11 -19.42
C ILE A 235 6.73 27.84 -19.98
N ASP A 236 7.74 28.02 -19.14
CA ASP A 236 9.15 28.08 -19.57
C ASP A 236 9.65 26.82 -20.31
N ARG A 237 9.18 25.63 -19.93
CA ARG A 237 9.69 24.33 -20.44
C ARG A 237 8.94 23.75 -21.64
N LEU A 238 7.84 24.37 -22.06
CA LEU A 238 7.04 23.85 -23.18
C LEU A 238 7.88 23.75 -24.46
N PHE A 239 8.67 24.80 -24.74
CA PHE A 239 9.47 24.88 -25.95
C PHE A 239 10.64 23.87 -25.95
N GLU A 240 11.31 23.71 -24.82
CA GLU A 240 12.39 22.72 -24.62
C GLU A 240 11.87 21.28 -24.81
N SER A 241 10.67 20.98 -24.29
CA SER A 241 10.05 19.67 -24.41
C SER A 241 9.79 19.24 -25.87
N ILE A 242 9.62 20.20 -26.79
CA ILE A 242 9.26 19.93 -28.18
C ILE A 242 10.49 19.73 -29.07
N LEU A 243 11.58 20.47 -28.82
CA LEU A 243 12.73 20.52 -29.73
C LEU A 243 13.66 19.30 -29.66
N GLU A 244 13.72 18.57 -28.56
CA GLU A 244 14.72 17.49 -28.38
C GLU A 244 14.11 16.10 -28.62
N SER A 245 13.63 15.81 -29.82
CA SER A 245 12.92 14.56 -30.16
C SER A 245 13.83 13.36 -30.49
N GLY A 246 15.14 13.42 -30.18
CA GLY A 246 16.14 12.50 -30.73
C GLY A 246 16.33 11.13 -30.05
N ASP A 247 16.08 11.02 -28.74
CA ASP A 247 16.37 9.79 -27.96
C ASP A 247 15.16 9.34 -27.13
N ARG A 248 14.71 8.10 -27.35
CA ARG A 248 13.55 7.48 -26.69
C ARG A 248 13.71 7.44 -25.17
N ARG A 249 14.93 7.26 -24.66
CA ARG A 249 15.17 7.21 -23.20
C ARG A 249 15.11 8.60 -22.57
N GLN A 250 15.76 9.59 -23.19
CA GLN A 250 15.69 10.99 -22.76
C GLN A 250 14.25 11.54 -22.81
N ALA A 251 13.46 11.14 -23.81
CA ALA A 251 12.05 11.50 -23.90
C ALA A 251 11.22 10.91 -22.74
N ARG A 252 11.43 9.63 -22.38
CA ARG A 252 10.77 8.99 -21.22
C ARG A 252 11.15 9.65 -19.91
N GLN A 253 12.44 9.93 -19.71
CA GLN A 253 12.93 10.59 -18.49
C GLN A 253 12.29 11.97 -18.33
N ARG A 254 12.36 12.82 -19.37
CA ARG A 254 11.75 14.16 -19.33
C ARG A 254 10.25 14.11 -19.10
N ARG A 255 9.55 13.16 -19.73
CA ARG A 255 8.12 12.94 -19.46
C ARG A 255 7.87 12.65 -17.99
N THR A 256 8.63 11.74 -17.40
CA THR A 256 8.50 11.36 -15.99
C THR A 256 8.80 12.56 -15.08
N GLU A 257 9.84 13.35 -15.37
CA GLU A 257 10.19 14.56 -14.63
C GLU A 257 9.10 15.64 -14.72
N GLU A 258 8.53 15.86 -15.91
CA GLU A 258 7.48 16.85 -16.13
C GLU A 258 6.15 16.45 -15.47
N VAL A 259 5.80 15.17 -15.49
CA VAL A 259 4.63 14.65 -14.76
C VAL A 259 4.83 14.77 -13.25
N ASN A 260 6.01 14.42 -12.73
CA ASN A 260 6.36 14.61 -11.31
C ASN A 260 6.26 16.09 -10.90
N ARG A 261 6.87 16.99 -11.68
CA ARG A 261 6.78 18.44 -11.44
C ARG A 261 5.33 18.91 -11.45
N GLY A 262 4.54 18.44 -12.41
CA GLY A 262 3.12 18.76 -12.48
C GLY A 262 2.34 18.31 -11.24
N ARG A 263 2.61 17.10 -10.76
CA ARG A 263 2.03 16.57 -9.52
C ARG A 263 2.48 17.36 -8.30
N ASP A 264 3.74 17.80 -8.22
CA ASP A 264 4.25 18.63 -7.11
C ASP A 264 3.60 20.02 -7.07
N GLN A 265 3.40 20.64 -8.24
CA GLN A 265 2.64 21.89 -8.35
C GLN A 265 1.19 21.69 -7.91
N LEU A 266 0.56 20.60 -8.32
CA LEU A 266 -0.81 20.25 -7.93
C LEU A 266 -0.91 20.00 -6.41
N ASN A 267 0.08 19.33 -5.81
CA ASN A 267 0.15 19.13 -4.36
C ASN A 267 0.27 20.46 -3.61
N THR A 268 1.19 21.33 -4.03
CA THR A 268 1.38 22.65 -3.41
C THR A 268 0.09 23.48 -3.47
N TRP A 269 -0.57 23.46 -4.63
CA TRP A 269 -1.84 24.16 -4.80
C TRP A 269 -2.96 23.52 -3.97
N PHE A 270 -3.06 22.19 -3.91
CA PHE A 270 -4.04 21.46 -3.12
C PHE A 270 -3.94 21.80 -1.63
N GLN A 271 -2.72 21.79 -1.08
CA GLN A 271 -2.47 22.18 0.31
C GLN A 271 -2.90 23.63 0.58
N ALA A 272 -2.50 24.56 -0.30
CA ALA A 272 -2.77 25.98 -0.13
C ALA A 272 -4.23 26.39 -0.37
N ASN A 273 -5.00 25.63 -1.15
CA ASN A 273 -6.35 26.03 -1.57
C ASN A 273 -7.44 25.12 -1.01
N ILE A 274 -7.24 23.80 -0.93
CA ILE A 274 -8.26 22.87 -0.42
C ILE A 274 -8.13 22.73 1.08
N LEU A 275 -6.99 22.25 1.56
CA LEU A 275 -6.80 21.96 2.98
C LEU A 275 -6.77 23.24 3.83
N ALA A 276 -6.18 24.32 3.33
CA ALA A 276 -6.17 25.61 4.03
C ALA A 276 -7.56 26.29 4.13
N ASN A 277 -8.51 25.96 3.24
CA ASN A 277 -9.85 26.53 3.24
C ASN A 277 -10.94 25.55 3.71
N LYS A 278 -10.55 24.44 4.34
CA LYS A 278 -11.51 23.55 5.01
C LYS A 278 -12.19 24.29 6.17
N VAL A 279 -13.47 24.01 6.40
CA VAL A 279 -14.26 24.71 7.43
C VAL A 279 -14.84 23.70 8.41
N THR A 280 -14.44 23.80 9.68
CA THR A 280 -15.02 23.01 10.76
C THR A 280 -16.20 23.74 11.38
N ILE A 281 -17.33 23.05 11.46
CA ILE A 281 -18.62 23.58 11.94
C ILE A 281 -19.33 22.54 12.78
N ASN A 282 -20.35 22.95 13.52
CA ASN A 282 -21.21 21.99 14.21
C ASN A 282 -22.02 21.17 13.18
N THR A 283 -22.12 19.87 13.41
CA THR A 283 -22.81 18.89 12.55
C THR A 283 -24.24 19.30 12.21
N ASP A 284 -25.00 19.85 13.17
CA ASP A 284 -26.37 20.32 12.97
C ASP A 284 -26.49 21.44 11.92
N LYS A 285 -25.42 22.23 11.73
CA LYS A 285 -25.38 23.36 10.81
C LYS A 285 -24.75 22.99 9.47
N ALA A 286 -24.18 21.80 9.32
CA ALA A 286 -23.43 21.44 8.13
C ALA A 286 -24.25 21.50 6.83
N ASN A 287 -25.50 21.02 6.89
CA ASN A 287 -26.40 21.05 5.73
C ASN A 287 -27.00 22.45 5.45
N THR A 288 -26.75 23.42 6.32
CA THR A 288 -27.23 24.81 6.16
C THR A 288 -26.20 25.74 5.54
N VAL A 289 -24.96 25.27 5.37
CA VAL A 289 -23.88 26.06 4.76
C VAL A 289 -24.22 26.34 3.31
N ARG A 290 -24.13 27.62 2.95
CA ARG A 290 -24.31 28.11 1.58
C ARG A 290 -22.97 28.64 1.11
N TRP A 291 -22.34 27.89 0.21
CA TRP A 291 -21.09 28.29 -0.42
C TRP A 291 -21.36 28.63 -1.88
N ASP A 292 -20.97 29.82 -2.31
CA ASP A 292 -21.21 30.27 -3.67
C ASP A 292 -20.31 29.55 -4.69
N ARG A 293 -20.86 29.28 -5.88
CA ARG A 293 -20.08 28.67 -6.97
C ARG A 293 -18.93 29.54 -7.44
N ASP A 294 -19.10 30.86 -7.38
CA ASP A 294 -18.05 31.82 -7.70
C ASP A 294 -17.14 32.04 -6.48
N ASN A 295 -16.28 31.05 -6.21
CA ASN A 295 -15.28 31.11 -5.16
C ASN A 295 -13.85 31.18 -5.73
N GLY A 296 -12.94 31.78 -4.98
CA GLY A 296 -11.55 31.98 -5.41
C GLY A 296 -10.72 30.70 -5.55
N ILE A 297 -11.27 29.55 -5.14
CA ILE A 297 -10.62 28.23 -5.18
C ILE A 297 -11.14 27.40 -6.37
N PHE A 298 -12.19 27.86 -7.05
CA PHE A 298 -12.86 27.16 -8.16
C PHE A 298 -13.48 25.81 -7.75
N ALA A 299 -13.80 25.64 -6.46
CA ALA A 299 -14.48 24.45 -5.96
C ALA A 299 -15.93 24.40 -6.46
N ASP A 300 -16.39 23.20 -6.83
CA ASP A 300 -17.73 22.96 -7.38
C ASP A 300 -18.57 21.98 -6.53
N VAL A 301 -17.98 21.45 -5.45
CA VAL A 301 -18.63 20.56 -4.47
C VAL A 301 -17.98 20.69 -3.09
N LEU A 302 -18.72 20.37 -2.04
CA LEU A 302 -18.23 20.26 -0.66
C LEU A 302 -18.31 18.80 -0.21
N LEU A 303 -17.22 18.25 0.30
CA LEU A 303 -17.24 16.96 1.00
C LEU A 303 -17.30 17.21 2.50
N ARG A 304 -18.08 16.40 3.21
CA ARG A 304 -18.23 16.48 4.66
C ARG A 304 -17.69 15.21 5.29
N ALA A 305 -16.78 15.38 6.24
CA ALA A 305 -16.36 14.36 7.21
C ALA A 305 -16.91 14.74 8.59
N ASP A 306 -17.30 13.75 9.38
CA ASP A 306 -17.81 13.93 10.73
C ASP A 306 -16.77 13.43 11.74
N ASP A 307 -16.60 14.17 12.85
CA ASP A 307 -15.73 13.71 13.93
C ASP A 307 -16.35 12.49 14.63
N GLU A 308 -15.47 11.65 15.16
CA GLU A 308 -15.88 10.52 16.01
C GLU A 308 -16.71 11.02 17.20
N PRO A 309 -17.72 10.23 17.62
CA PRO A 309 -18.41 10.53 18.86
C PRO A 309 -17.39 10.47 20.02
N THR A 310 -17.29 11.53 20.80
CA THR A 310 -16.50 11.50 22.04
C THR A 310 -17.21 10.63 23.07
N GLU A 311 -16.51 9.89 23.93
CA GLU A 311 -17.09 9.00 24.96
C GLU A 311 -18.24 9.62 25.80
N ASP A 312 -18.27 10.95 25.95
CA ASP A 312 -19.37 11.71 26.57
C ASP A 312 -20.73 11.62 25.80
N ASP A 313 -20.75 11.15 24.55
CA ASP A 313 -21.94 11.04 23.70
C ASP A 313 -22.72 9.72 23.94
N ASP A 314 -22.08 8.68 24.48
CA ASP A 314 -22.63 7.32 24.57
C ASP A 314 -22.94 6.81 25.99
N GLU A 315 -22.77 7.60 27.06
CA GLU A 315 -23.23 7.19 28.41
C GLU A 315 -24.77 6.96 28.40
N PRO A 316 -25.27 5.71 28.55
CA PRO A 316 -26.66 5.48 28.86
C PRO A 316 -26.85 5.96 30.30
N HIS A 317 -27.75 6.92 30.52
CA HIS A 317 -28.11 7.38 31.86
C HIS A 317 -28.79 6.26 32.67
N ASP A 318 -27.99 5.41 33.30
CA ASP A 318 -28.43 4.57 34.41
C ASP A 318 -28.30 5.38 35.70
N GLY A 319 -29.32 6.20 35.97
CA GLY A 319 -29.44 6.89 37.24
C GLY A 319 -29.68 5.88 38.37
N PRO A 320 -29.10 6.06 39.57
CA PRO A 320 -29.30 5.13 40.67
C PRO A 320 -30.79 5.11 41.06
N THR A 321 -31.40 3.93 40.92
CA THR A 321 -32.76 3.65 41.35
C THR A 321 -32.80 3.57 42.89
N GLU A 322 -32.95 4.71 43.56
CA GLU A 322 -33.42 4.71 44.95
C GLU A 322 -34.94 4.45 44.98
N PRO A 323 -35.44 3.43 45.71
CA PRO A 323 -36.85 3.16 45.80
C PRO A 323 -37.49 4.16 46.76
N THR A 324 -38.18 5.17 46.22
CA THR A 324 -39.01 6.07 47.03
C THR A 324 -40.28 5.35 47.47
N VAL A 325 -40.28 4.88 48.72
CA VAL A 325 -41.47 4.35 49.41
C VAL A 325 -42.51 5.46 49.53
N ARG A 326 -43.57 5.41 48.71
CA ARG A 326 -44.76 6.26 48.86
C ARG A 326 -45.65 5.72 49.97
N ASN A 327 -45.64 6.39 51.12
CA ASN A 327 -46.65 6.22 52.17
C ASN A 327 -47.70 7.33 52.01
N THR A 328 -48.87 7.03 51.42
CA THR A 328 -50.14 7.73 51.73
C THR A 328 -51.34 6.91 51.29
N LEU A 329 -52.27 6.68 52.23
CA LEU A 329 -53.62 6.16 52.00
C LEU A 329 -54.57 7.36 51.86
N GLY A 330 -55.17 7.56 50.68
CA GLY A 330 -56.25 8.53 50.47
C GLY A 330 -56.60 8.74 48.99
N PRO A 331 -57.89 8.78 48.60
CA PRO A 331 -58.28 8.90 47.20
C PRO A 331 -58.16 10.34 46.67
N LEU A 332 -57.72 10.43 45.42
CA LEU A 332 -57.47 11.65 44.64
C LEU A 332 -58.69 12.57 44.60
N ASN A 333 -58.47 13.87 44.83
CA ASN A 333 -59.23 14.95 44.22
C ASN A 333 -58.53 16.31 44.40
N GLY A 334 -58.25 17.00 43.30
CA GLY A 334 -57.88 18.42 43.31
C GLY A 334 -56.79 18.77 42.29
N ILE A 335 -57.20 19.28 41.13
CA ILE A 335 -56.33 20.09 40.25
C ILE A 335 -56.20 21.48 40.89
N PRO A 336 -54.99 22.06 40.96
CA PRO A 336 -54.88 23.50 40.88
C PRO A 336 -53.89 23.97 39.81
N ILE A 337 -54.32 25.05 39.17
CA ILE A 337 -53.74 25.77 38.05
C ILE A 337 -52.73 26.82 38.55
N GLY A 338 -51.47 26.73 38.08
CA GLY A 338 -50.44 27.80 37.92
C GLY A 338 -49.72 28.35 39.17
N PRO A 339 -48.64 29.14 39.03
CA PRO A 339 -47.57 29.15 38.01
C PRO A 339 -46.17 29.09 38.66
N PHE A 340 -45.31 28.14 38.29
CA PHE A 340 -43.91 28.16 38.77
C PHE A 340 -42.90 28.03 37.64
N THR A 341 -42.19 29.14 37.48
CA THR A 341 -40.98 29.33 36.69
C THR A 341 -39.81 28.52 37.27
N LYS A 342 -39.19 27.71 36.40
CA LYS A 342 -37.77 27.34 36.33
C LYS A 342 -37.05 26.95 37.64
N SER A 343 -36.79 25.65 37.77
CA SER A 343 -35.46 25.14 38.14
C SER A 343 -35.09 24.01 37.18
N ARG A 344 -34.84 24.34 35.91
CA ARG A 344 -34.00 23.49 35.04
C ARG A 344 -32.57 23.79 35.44
N SER A 345 -31.96 22.88 36.18
CA SER A 345 -30.51 22.85 36.38
C SER A 345 -29.83 22.85 35.01
N PRO A 346 -28.96 23.82 34.69
CA PRO A 346 -28.26 23.88 33.42
C PRO A 346 -26.85 23.31 33.64
N SER A 347 -26.65 21.99 33.52
CA SER A 347 -25.29 21.45 33.45
C SER A 347 -25.26 19.98 33.02
N ARG A 348 -25.20 19.76 31.71
CA ARG A 348 -24.15 18.94 31.08
C ARG A 348 -24.17 19.38 29.61
N HIS A 349 -23.24 20.25 29.24
CA HIS A 349 -23.09 20.71 27.86
C HIS A 349 -22.62 19.52 27.03
N ARG A 350 -23.54 18.86 26.32
CA ARG A 350 -23.18 17.99 25.21
C ARG A 350 -22.37 18.85 24.23
N THR A 351 -21.08 18.57 24.09
CA THR A 351 -20.27 19.22 23.06
C THR A 351 -20.90 18.88 21.72
N PRO A 352 -21.35 19.87 20.93
CA PRO A 352 -21.98 19.56 19.66
C PRO A 352 -20.94 18.88 18.77
N ARG A 353 -21.29 17.72 18.20
CA ARG A 353 -20.47 17.03 17.21
C ARG A 353 -20.04 18.03 16.14
N LYS A 354 -18.80 17.89 15.70
CA LYS A 354 -18.20 18.75 14.68
C LYS A 354 -18.09 17.98 13.38
N SER A 355 -18.22 18.72 12.30
CA SER A 355 -18.07 18.25 10.93
C SER A 355 -17.12 19.17 10.21
N THR A 356 -16.22 18.61 9.41
CA THR A 356 -15.29 19.37 8.59
C THR A 356 -15.73 19.31 7.13
N LEU A 357 -15.92 20.48 6.52
CA LEU A 357 -16.27 20.65 5.12
C LEU A 357 -15.02 20.95 4.29
N TYR A 358 -14.81 20.16 3.25
CA TYR A 358 -13.69 20.28 2.32
C TYR A 358 -14.20 20.78 0.95
N PRO A 359 -13.76 21.96 0.49
CA PRO A 359 -14.01 22.39 -0.88
C PRO A 359 -13.25 21.50 -1.85
N ALA A 360 -13.92 20.87 -2.80
CA ALA A 360 -13.32 19.94 -3.73
C ALA A 360 -13.76 20.22 -5.17
N HIS A 361 -13.13 19.52 -6.11
CA HIS A 361 -13.40 19.63 -7.54
C HIS A 361 -13.93 18.30 -8.05
N ARG A 362 -15.13 18.28 -8.64
CA ARG A 362 -15.73 17.09 -9.26
C ARG A 362 -14.75 16.48 -10.24
N ALA A 363 -14.07 17.30 -11.04
CA ALA A 363 -13.02 16.88 -11.97
C ALA A 363 -11.98 15.93 -11.36
N MET A 364 -11.57 16.16 -10.11
CA MET A 364 -10.60 15.29 -9.41
C MET A 364 -11.27 14.11 -8.71
N LEU A 365 -12.49 14.30 -8.19
CA LEU A 365 -13.26 13.21 -7.57
C LEU A 365 -13.65 12.11 -8.57
N LEU A 366 -13.79 12.42 -9.86
CA LEU A 366 -14.06 11.45 -10.93
C LEU A 366 -13.02 10.32 -11.06
N ARG A 367 -11.87 10.43 -10.38
CA ARG A 367 -10.90 9.33 -10.25
C ARG A 367 -11.42 8.14 -9.44
N SER A 368 -12.48 8.33 -8.68
CA SER A 368 -13.21 7.29 -7.97
C SER A 368 -14.48 6.94 -8.74
N GLU A 369 -14.72 5.64 -8.95
CA GLU A 369 -15.89 5.17 -9.68
C GLU A 369 -17.20 5.50 -8.95
N TYR A 370 -17.16 5.57 -7.61
CA TYR A 370 -18.27 6.02 -6.78
C TYR A 370 -18.74 7.42 -7.20
N PHE A 371 -17.81 8.40 -7.25
CA PHE A 371 -18.16 9.77 -7.65
C PHE A 371 -18.48 9.88 -9.14
N LEU A 372 -17.81 9.12 -10.00
CA LEU A 372 -18.13 9.07 -11.43
C LEU A 372 -19.57 8.62 -11.66
N THR A 373 -20.00 7.57 -10.97
CA THR A 373 -21.37 7.05 -11.03
C THR A 373 -22.35 8.07 -10.45
N MET A 374 -22.02 8.65 -9.28
CA MET A 374 -22.85 9.68 -8.64
C MET A 374 -23.10 10.86 -9.57
N PHE A 375 -22.04 11.43 -10.16
CA PHE A 375 -22.12 12.64 -10.98
C PHE A 375 -22.66 12.41 -12.40
N SER A 376 -22.61 11.18 -12.89
CA SER A 376 -23.21 10.79 -14.18
C SER A 376 -24.72 10.49 -14.07
N SER A 377 -25.21 10.25 -12.86
CA SER A 377 -26.60 9.88 -12.61
C SER A 377 -27.55 11.08 -12.48
N ALA A 378 -28.84 10.79 -12.27
CA ALA A 378 -29.85 11.79 -11.93
C ALA A 378 -29.90 12.15 -10.42
N PHE A 379 -28.93 11.71 -9.61
CA PHE A 379 -28.90 12.01 -8.18
C PHE A 379 -28.86 13.51 -7.89
N ARG A 380 -29.30 13.89 -6.68
CA ARG A 380 -29.40 15.29 -6.26
C ARG A 380 -28.03 15.97 -6.35
N GLU A 381 -27.00 15.26 -5.89
CA GLU A 381 -25.57 15.58 -5.87
C GLU A 381 -25.04 15.97 -7.26
N ALA A 382 -25.61 15.40 -8.32
CA ALA A 382 -25.23 15.70 -9.70
C ALA A 382 -25.86 16.99 -10.24
N GLN A 383 -26.99 17.44 -9.68
CA GLN A 383 -27.78 18.53 -10.21
C GLN A 383 -27.14 19.92 -9.99
N PRO A 384 -27.36 20.87 -10.91
CA PRO A 384 -26.91 22.24 -10.71
C PRO A 384 -27.77 22.94 -9.64
N THR A 385 -27.11 23.41 -8.59
CA THR A 385 -27.68 24.21 -7.50
C THR A 385 -26.98 25.57 -7.42
N PRO A 386 -27.64 26.62 -6.88
CA PRO A 386 -27.02 27.95 -6.75
C PRO A 386 -25.79 27.94 -5.84
N HIS A 387 -25.80 27.10 -4.81
CA HIS A 387 -24.68 26.89 -3.90
C HIS A 387 -24.05 25.51 -4.12
N LEU A 388 -22.82 25.33 -3.65
CA LEU A 388 -22.12 24.05 -3.67
C LEU A 388 -22.92 23.00 -2.90
N GLN A 389 -22.98 21.79 -3.46
CA GLN A 389 -23.65 20.66 -2.81
C GLN A 389 -22.72 20.03 -1.76
N VAL A 390 -23.29 19.67 -0.62
CA VAL A 390 -22.58 18.97 0.46
C VAL A 390 -22.83 17.47 0.31
N ILE A 391 -21.77 16.71 0.03
CA ILE A 391 -21.78 15.25 0.01
C ILE A 391 -21.24 14.78 1.35
N THR A 392 -22.05 14.02 2.09
CA THR A 392 -21.65 13.49 3.40
C THR A 392 -20.98 12.15 3.23
N LEU A 393 -19.75 12.04 3.74
CA LEU A 393 -18.99 10.81 3.82
C LEU A 393 -18.84 10.44 5.30
N HIS A 394 -19.10 9.18 5.65
CA HIS A 394 -19.03 8.70 7.03
C HIS A 394 -17.59 8.29 7.39
N TYR A 395 -16.65 9.21 7.20
CA TYR A 395 -15.24 9.02 7.53
C TYR A 395 -14.77 10.14 8.44
N THR A 396 -13.72 9.87 9.21
CA THR A 396 -13.04 10.89 9.99
C THR A 396 -12.35 11.91 9.08
N PRO A 397 -12.10 13.14 9.57
CA PRO A 397 -11.35 14.14 8.81
C PRO A 397 -9.96 13.65 8.36
N ALA A 398 -9.27 12.87 9.20
CA ALA A 398 -7.95 12.33 8.89
C ALA A 398 -7.99 11.40 7.67
N VAL A 399 -8.94 10.45 7.65
CA VAL A 399 -9.12 9.50 6.54
C VAL A 399 -9.51 10.22 5.26
N LEU A 400 -10.44 11.19 5.34
CA LEU A 400 -10.85 11.95 4.16
C LEU A 400 -9.70 12.80 3.58
N GLU A 401 -8.82 13.34 4.42
CA GLU A 401 -7.62 14.07 3.97
C GLU A 401 -6.64 13.18 3.23
N VAL A 402 -6.44 11.93 3.68
CA VAL A 402 -5.62 10.94 2.96
C VAL A 402 -6.23 10.63 1.60
N VAL A 403 -7.54 10.34 1.55
CA VAL A 403 -8.26 10.06 0.31
C VAL A 403 -8.14 11.24 -0.66
N LEU A 404 -8.41 12.46 -0.21
CA LEU A 404 -8.29 13.66 -1.05
C LEU A 404 -6.86 13.88 -1.52
N THR A 405 -5.87 13.72 -0.64
CA THR A 405 -4.45 13.83 -1.02
C THR A 405 -4.11 12.82 -2.12
N PHE A 406 -4.59 11.59 -2.03
CA PHE A 406 -4.41 10.58 -3.05
C PHE A 406 -5.10 10.93 -4.38
N LEU A 407 -6.35 11.36 -4.34
CA LEU A 407 -7.12 11.77 -5.53
C LEU A 407 -6.48 12.97 -6.22
N TYR A 408 -5.86 13.89 -5.49
CA TYR A 408 -5.17 15.03 -6.10
C TYR A 408 -3.74 14.72 -6.53
N THR A 409 -3.01 13.84 -5.84
CA THR A 409 -1.54 13.80 -5.97
C THR A 409 -0.95 12.40 -6.16
N GLU A 410 -1.73 11.32 -6.10
CA GLU A 410 -1.21 9.94 -6.04
C GLU A 410 -0.27 9.69 -4.85
N ARG A 411 -0.23 10.57 -3.84
CA ARG A 411 0.45 10.35 -2.56
C ARG A 411 -0.53 9.83 -1.53
N ALA A 412 -0.06 8.92 -0.68
CA ALA A 412 -0.85 8.33 0.38
C ALA A 412 0.09 8.00 1.53
N ASP A 413 0.27 8.98 2.42
CA ASP A 413 1.16 8.88 3.56
C ASP A 413 0.27 8.90 4.82
N PHE A 414 0.21 7.80 5.57
CA PHE A 414 -0.59 7.66 6.78
C PHE A 414 -0.01 6.59 7.71
N GLY A 415 -0.34 6.68 9.00
CA GLY A 415 0.09 5.73 10.02
C GLY A 415 -0.83 4.51 10.12
N LEU A 416 -0.42 3.53 10.93
CA LEU A 416 -1.21 2.32 11.22
C LEU A 416 -2.53 2.63 11.94
N ASP A 417 -2.56 3.72 12.70
CA ASP A 417 -3.69 4.19 13.49
C ASP A 417 -4.97 4.41 12.67
N ILE A 418 -4.84 4.81 11.41
CA ILE A 418 -5.98 5.03 10.50
C ILE A 418 -5.95 4.09 9.29
N ALA A 419 -5.05 3.10 9.25
CA ALA A 419 -4.80 2.32 8.05
C ALA A 419 -5.99 1.43 7.65
N ILE A 420 -6.68 0.82 8.62
CA ILE A 420 -7.88 0.02 8.39
C ILE A 420 -9.03 0.91 7.89
N ASP A 421 -9.23 2.08 8.48
CA ASP A 421 -10.25 3.02 8.01
C ASP A 421 -9.97 3.53 6.59
N VAL A 422 -8.71 3.80 6.27
CA VAL A 422 -8.30 4.17 4.90
C VAL A 422 -8.55 3.02 3.93
N LEU A 423 -8.32 1.76 4.34
CA LEU A 423 -8.62 0.59 3.53
C LEU A 423 -10.13 0.51 3.22
N PHE A 424 -10.98 0.63 4.22
CA PHE A 424 -12.44 0.62 4.05
C PHE A 424 -12.93 1.82 3.23
N ALA A 425 -12.39 3.01 3.45
CA ALA A 425 -12.73 4.19 2.66
C ALA A 425 -12.32 4.03 1.19
N ALA A 426 -11.14 3.45 0.93
CA ALA A 426 -10.68 3.19 -0.42
C ALA A 426 -11.53 2.13 -1.13
N ASP A 427 -11.94 1.07 -0.44
CA ASP A 427 -12.85 0.05 -0.98
C ASP A 427 -14.22 0.64 -1.31
N ALA A 428 -14.85 1.33 -0.36
CA ALA A 428 -16.17 1.94 -0.53
C ALA A 428 -16.20 3.02 -1.63
N LEU A 429 -15.10 3.76 -1.81
CA LEU A 429 -14.96 4.76 -2.87
C LEU A 429 -14.44 4.18 -4.19
N PHE A 430 -14.21 2.86 -4.28
CA PHE A 430 -13.65 2.19 -5.46
C PHE A 430 -12.33 2.80 -5.94
N VAL A 431 -11.40 3.02 -5.00
CA VAL A 431 -10.04 3.54 -5.25
C VAL A 431 -9.01 2.43 -5.05
N GLU A 432 -8.94 1.53 -6.03
CA GLU A 432 -8.19 0.26 -5.95
C GLU A 432 -6.71 0.45 -5.60
N LYS A 433 -6.03 1.44 -6.17
CA LYS A 433 -4.63 1.72 -5.85
C LYS A 433 -4.41 2.16 -4.39
N LEU A 434 -5.33 2.93 -3.83
CA LEU A 434 -5.24 3.35 -2.44
C LEU A 434 -5.52 2.17 -1.50
N LYS A 435 -6.48 1.33 -1.86
CA LYS A 435 -6.80 0.08 -1.16
C LYS A 435 -5.59 -0.86 -1.10
N GLN A 436 -4.93 -1.08 -2.25
CA GLN A 436 -3.71 -1.88 -2.31
C GLN A 436 -2.58 -1.29 -1.46
N ARG A 437 -2.39 0.04 -1.47
CA ARG A 437 -1.39 0.69 -0.61
C ARG A 437 -1.71 0.54 0.87
N ALA A 438 -2.96 0.71 1.28
CA ALA A 438 -3.38 0.50 2.66
C ALA A 438 -3.12 -0.94 3.10
N ALA A 439 -3.49 -1.92 2.26
CA ALA A 439 -3.21 -3.33 2.53
C ALA A 439 -1.71 -3.64 2.67
N VAL A 440 -0.87 -3.04 1.83
CA VAL A 440 0.59 -3.16 1.94
C VAL A 440 1.05 -2.56 3.27
N ILE A 441 0.63 -1.34 3.62
CA ILE A 441 1.02 -0.67 4.89
C ILE A 441 0.60 -1.52 6.11
N ILE A 442 -0.63 -2.03 6.13
CA ILE A 442 -1.16 -2.87 7.23
C ILE A 442 -0.35 -4.17 7.36
N SER A 443 -0.26 -4.96 6.28
CA SER A 443 0.42 -6.28 6.30
C SER A 443 1.92 -6.20 6.55
N THR A 444 2.52 -5.02 6.37
CA THR A 444 3.95 -4.87 6.46
C THR A 444 4.41 -4.23 7.77
N LEU A 445 3.79 -3.12 8.18
CA LEU A 445 4.09 -2.48 9.46
C LEU A 445 3.52 -3.28 10.64
N GLY A 446 2.41 -4.01 10.43
CA GLY A 446 1.86 -4.94 11.42
C GLY A 446 2.76 -6.16 11.68
N ASN A 447 3.73 -6.45 10.78
CA ASN A 447 4.64 -7.59 10.92
C ASN A 447 5.85 -7.30 11.82
N GLY A 448 5.78 -6.29 12.70
CA GLY A 448 6.88 -5.73 13.49
C GLY A 448 8.01 -6.73 13.77
N ALA A 449 9.25 -6.38 13.43
CA ALA A 449 10.39 -7.27 13.54
C ALA A 449 10.39 -7.98 14.91
N THR A 450 10.33 -9.31 14.89
CA THR A 450 10.48 -10.13 16.08
C THR A 450 11.83 -9.82 16.70
N ASN A 451 11.85 -9.06 17.81
CA ASN A 451 12.97 -9.14 18.72
C ASN A 451 13.09 -10.60 19.17
N SER A 452 14.28 -11.07 19.54
CA SER A 452 14.54 -12.43 20.05
C SER A 452 13.76 -12.82 21.32
N ARG A 453 12.76 -12.02 21.71
CA ARG A 453 11.85 -12.15 22.86
C ARG A 453 10.36 -12.01 22.51
N GLY A 454 9.99 -11.84 21.23
CA GLY A 454 8.58 -11.91 20.78
C GLY A 454 7.69 -10.68 21.03
N GLU A 455 8.15 -9.66 21.76
CA GLU A 455 7.37 -8.43 21.99
C GLU A 455 7.52 -7.45 20.80
N THR A 456 6.39 -6.98 20.25
CA THR A 456 6.33 -5.96 19.21
C THR A 456 5.51 -4.76 19.63
N ASP A 457 6.06 -3.54 19.53
CA ASP A 457 5.33 -2.25 19.70
C ASP A 457 4.13 -2.07 18.74
N ALA A 458 3.89 -3.03 17.83
CA ALA A 458 2.80 -3.03 16.85
C ALA A 458 1.47 -3.60 17.40
N GLU A 459 1.51 -4.44 18.44
CA GLU A 459 0.29 -4.99 19.07
C GLU A 459 -0.51 -3.91 19.80
N ASP A 460 0.16 -2.86 20.30
CA ASP A 460 -0.50 -1.72 20.95
C ASP A 460 -1.26 -0.80 19.97
N VAL A 461 -1.08 -0.98 18.65
CA VAL A 461 -1.62 -0.06 17.62
C VAL A 461 -2.58 -0.73 16.64
N LEU A 462 -2.48 -2.05 16.41
CA LEU A 462 -3.26 -2.75 15.40
C LEU A 462 -3.70 -4.14 15.90
N ASP A 463 -5.00 -4.36 16.03
CA ASP A 463 -5.56 -5.66 16.39
C ASP A 463 -5.57 -6.60 15.17
N VAL A 464 -4.91 -7.77 15.29
CA VAL A 464 -4.86 -8.78 14.23
C VAL A 464 -6.25 -9.32 13.88
N TYR A 465 -7.18 -9.39 14.83
CA TYR A 465 -8.54 -9.84 14.57
C TYR A 465 -9.29 -8.86 13.66
N GLU A 466 -9.13 -7.55 13.87
CA GLU A 466 -9.65 -6.52 12.99
C GLU A 466 -9.02 -6.61 11.59
N VAL A 467 -7.72 -6.88 11.49
CA VAL A 467 -7.03 -7.03 10.19
C VAL A 467 -7.59 -8.20 9.39
N VAL A 468 -7.82 -9.35 10.03
CA VAL A 468 -8.41 -10.53 9.37
C VAL A 468 -9.81 -10.22 8.87
N ARG A 469 -10.66 -9.61 9.72
CA ARG A 469 -12.02 -9.19 9.33
C ARG A 469 -12.01 -8.16 8.20
N ALA A 470 -11.12 -7.18 8.27
CA ALA A 470 -10.94 -6.19 7.20
C ALA A 470 -10.49 -6.84 5.89
N GLY A 471 -9.60 -7.84 5.95
CA GLY A 471 -9.22 -8.66 4.80
C GLY A 471 -10.42 -9.35 4.15
N TRP A 472 -11.29 -9.96 4.96
CA TRP A 472 -12.51 -10.62 4.50
C TRP A 472 -13.52 -9.67 3.88
N ASP A 473 -13.81 -8.55 4.54
CA ASP A 473 -14.83 -7.59 4.11
C ASP A 473 -14.41 -6.88 2.83
N THR A 474 -13.14 -6.51 2.74
CA THR A 474 -12.59 -5.82 1.56
C THR A 474 -12.09 -6.79 0.49
N ARG A 475 -12.12 -8.11 0.74
CA ARG A 475 -11.64 -9.17 -0.16
C ARG A 475 -10.17 -8.97 -0.57
N VAL A 476 -9.34 -8.58 0.39
CA VAL A 476 -7.91 -8.40 0.21
C VAL A 476 -7.18 -9.62 0.75
N HIS A 477 -6.90 -10.57 -0.13
CA HIS A 477 -6.29 -11.85 0.24
C HIS A 477 -4.96 -11.69 1.00
N ARG A 478 -4.16 -10.66 0.65
CA ARG A 478 -2.91 -10.35 1.36
C ARG A 478 -3.11 -10.15 2.87
N LEU A 479 -4.22 -9.55 3.30
CA LEU A 479 -4.50 -9.32 4.71
C LEU A 479 -4.97 -10.60 5.41
N GLU A 480 -5.68 -11.47 4.68
CA GLU A 480 -6.06 -12.81 5.16
C GLU A 480 -4.82 -13.66 5.41
N GLU A 481 -3.93 -13.77 4.41
CA GLU A 481 -2.64 -14.46 4.51
C GLU A 481 -1.77 -13.88 5.63
N PHE A 482 -1.70 -12.54 5.72
CA PHE A 482 -0.95 -11.86 6.78
C PHE A 482 -1.50 -12.20 8.17
N GLY A 483 -2.81 -12.08 8.38
CA GLY A 483 -3.43 -12.34 9.68
C GLY A 483 -3.31 -13.82 10.09
N ALA A 484 -3.55 -14.75 9.17
CA ALA A 484 -3.37 -16.18 9.41
C ALA A 484 -1.92 -16.52 9.77
N ARG A 485 -0.94 -15.98 9.03
CA ARG A 485 0.48 -16.16 9.31
C ARG A 485 0.87 -15.54 10.66
N TYR A 486 0.40 -14.33 10.96
CA TYR A 486 0.69 -13.64 12.21
C TYR A 486 0.20 -14.46 13.42
N ILE A 487 -1.04 -14.94 13.36
CA ILE A 487 -1.63 -15.80 14.39
C ILE A 487 -0.86 -17.12 14.49
N ALA A 488 -0.54 -17.79 13.38
CA ALA A 488 0.18 -19.07 13.39
C ALA A 488 1.56 -19.00 14.06
N TYR A 489 2.29 -17.90 13.86
CA TYR A 489 3.60 -17.68 14.46
C TYR A 489 3.56 -17.38 15.97
N ARG A 490 2.37 -17.09 16.50
CA ARG A 490 2.11 -16.72 17.90
C ARG A 490 0.92 -17.49 18.48
N LEU A 491 0.62 -18.65 17.92
CA LEU A 491 -0.63 -19.36 18.19
C LEU A 491 -0.80 -19.70 19.67
N GLU A 492 0.30 -19.94 20.37
CA GLU A 492 0.34 -20.17 21.81
C GLU A 492 -0.34 -19.07 22.66
N TRP A 493 -0.40 -17.82 22.16
CA TRP A 493 -1.05 -16.69 22.84
C TRP A 493 -2.54 -16.59 22.51
N TYR A 494 -2.92 -16.88 21.26
CA TYR A 494 -4.27 -16.67 20.74
C TYR A 494 -5.21 -17.88 20.92
N ILE A 495 -4.68 -19.10 20.93
CA ILE A 495 -5.47 -20.33 20.83
C ILE A 495 -6.50 -20.51 21.96
N ASP A 496 -6.19 -19.98 23.14
CA ASP A 496 -7.02 -20.10 24.34
C ASP A 496 -7.95 -18.88 24.54
N GLU A 497 -7.86 -17.84 23.71
CA GLU A 497 -8.70 -16.64 23.78
C GLU A 497 -10.12 -16.88 23.23
N GLU A 498 -11.11 -16.19 23.82
CA GLU A 498 -12.50 -16.28 23.37
C GLU A 498 -12.70 -15.59 22.02
N GLU A 499 -12.04 -14.45 21.78
CA GLU A 499 -12.09 -13.70 20.53
C GLU A 499 -11.57 -14.52 19.34
N PHE A 500 -10.49 -15.30 19.51
CA PHE A 500 -10.03 -16.23 18.48
C PHE A 500 -11.10 -17.29 18.14
N ALA A 501 -11.79 -17.82 19.16
CA ALA A 501 -12.86 -18.79 18.96
C ALA A 501 -14.06 -18.19 18.22
N GLU A 502 -14.34 -16.90 18.41
CA GLU A 502 -15.32 -16.15 17.63
C GLU A 502 -14.89 -15.97 16.18
N LEU A 503 -13.63 -15.58 15.94
CA LEU A 503 -13.07 -15.41 14.60
C LEU A 503 -13.14 -16.72 13.78
N VAL A 504 -12.83 -17.86 14.40
CA VAL A 504 -12.95 -19.18 13.76
C VAL A 504 -14.41 -19.49 13.39
N ARG A 505 -15.36 -19.12 14.26
CA ARG A 505 -16.79 -19.29 13.98
C ARG A 505 -17.27 -18.40 12.84
N GLU A 506 -16.80 -17.14 12.80
CA GLU A 506 -17.05 -16.21 11.70
C GLU A 506 -16.52 -16.78 10.38
N SER A 507 -15.26 -17.25 10.37
CA SER A 507 -14.65 -17.89 9.20
C SER A 507 -15.48 -19.08 8.69
N ALA A 508 -15.89 -19.98 9.59
CA ALA A 508 -16.70 -21.14 9.23
C ALA A 508 -18.09 -20.76 8.68
N ALA A 509 -18.66 -19.64 9.11
CA ALA A 509 -19.98 -19.17 8.68
C ALA A 509 -19.97 -18.50 7.29
N ARG A 510 -18.80 -18.16 6.73
CA ARG A 510 -18.69 -17.49 5.41
C ARG A 510 -19.07 -18.43 4.25
N ILE A 511 -19.00 -19.74 4.44
CA ILE A 511 -19.34 -20.74 3.41
C ILE A 511 -20.83 -21.11 3.50
N VAL A 512 -21.60 -20.70 2.49
CA VAL A 512 -23.04 -21.01 2.41
C VAL A 512 -23.25 -22.48 2.02
N GLY A 513 -23.88 -23.26 2.91
CA GLY A 513 -24.15 -24.68 2.68
C GLY A 513 -23.04 -25.63 3.14
N ARG A 514 -22.17 -25.16 4.06
CA ARG A 514 -21.09 -25.93 4.68
C ARG A 514 -21.62 -27.26 5.26
N GLN A 515 -21.01 -28.37 4.86
CA GLN A 515 -21.18 -29.68 5.50
C GLN A 515 -20.25 -29.77 6.71
N GLU A 516 -20.57 -30.63 7.68
CA GLU A 516 -19.72 -30.80 8.88
C GLU A 516 -18.27 -31.14 8.49
N THR A 517 -18.05 -31.88 7.39
CA THR A 517 -16.72 -32.27 6.87
C THR A 517 -15.95 -31.20 6.09
N ASP A 518 -16.54 -30.03 5.83
CA ASP A 518 -15.88 -28.98 5.05
C ASP A 518 -14.85 -28.26 5.93
N THR A 519 -13.64 -28.04 5.40
CA THR A 519 -12.57 -27.39 6.17
C THR A 519 -12.86 -25.92 6.46
N VAL A 520 -12.22 -25.38 7.50
CA VAL A 520 -12.34 -23.96 7.86
C VAL A 520 -11.12 -23.24 7.28
N GLU A 521 -11.35 -22.35 6.30
CA GLU A 521 -10.28 -21.66 5.54
C GLU A 521 -9.20 -21.07 6.44
N LEU A 522 -9.61 -20.29 7.46
CA LEU A 522 -8.66 -19.67 8.41
C LEU A 522 -7.80 -20.70 9.16
N ILE A 523 -8.38 -21.84 9.53
CA ILE A 523 -7.66 -22.90 10.25
C ILE A 523 -6.70 -23.63 9.32
N ASP A 524 -7.09 -23.85 8.07
CA ASP A 524 -6.21 -24.46 7.08
C ASP A 524 -5.01 -23.55 6.79
N ASP A 525 -5.22 -22.24 6.63
CA ASP A 525 -4.15 -21.26 6.48
C ASP A 525 -3.23 -21.23 7.71
N ILE A 526 -3.81 -21.24 8.92
CA ILE A 526 -3.03 -21.31 10.17
C ILE A 526 -2.22 -22.61 10.23
N ARG A 527 -2.81 -23.77 9.90
CA ARG A 527 -2.10 -25.06 9.86
C ARG A 527 -0.97 -25.05 8.84
N TYR A 528 -1.19 -24.44 7.67
CA TYR A 528 -0.16 -24.26 6.64
C TYR A 528 1.00 -23.43 7.17
N TYR A 529 0.75 -22.22 7.71
CA TYR A 529 1.82 -21.35 8.22
C TYR A 529 2.46 -21.89 9.51
N LEU A 530 1.71 -22.63 10.33
CA LEU A 530 2.25 -23.35 11.47
C LEU A 530 3.21 -24.43 11.00
N SER A 531 2.85 -25.19 9.96
CA SER A 531 3.79 -26.13 9.35
C SER A 531 5.03 -25.41 8.84
N GLU A 532 4.89 -24.27 8.15
CA GLU A 532 6.01 -23.46 7.63
C GLU A 532 6.95 -22.96 8.75
N ARG A 533 6.38 -22.50 9.89
CA ARG A 533 7.12 -22.10 11.10
C ARG A 533 8.08 -23.19 11.57
N PHE A 534 7.66 -24.45 11.48
CA PHE A 534 8.48 -25.61 11.90
C PHE A 534 9.18 -26.33 10.72
N ARG A 535 8.82 -26.05 9.46
CA ARG A 535 9.26 -26.73 8.22
C ARG A 535 10.76 -26.61 7.95
N LEU A 536 11.37 -25.46 8.28
CA LEU A 536 12.80 -25.21 8.09
C LEU A 536 13.72 -26.05 9.01
N ARG A 537 13.17 -26.96 9.81
CA ARG A 537 13.94 -27.86 10.70
C ARG A 537 13.68 -29.36 10.46
N PHE A 538 12.78 -29.74 9.55
CA PHE A 538 12.42 -31.14 9.26
C PHE A 538 13.16 -31.75 8.05
N GLU A 539 13.68 -30.94 7.13
CA GLU A 539 14.40 -31.46 5.94
C GLU A 539 15.71 -32.20 6.29
N ASP A 540 16.29 -31.98 7.47
CA ASP A 540 17.54 -32.61 7.92
C ASP A 540 17.33 -33.90 8.74
N SER A 541 16.08 -34.30 9.02
CA SER A 541 15.79 -35.44 9.91
C SER A 541 15.17 -36.67 9.25
N GLY A 542 14.80 -36.64 7.96
CA GLY A 542 14.35 -37.84 7.24
C GLY A 542 13.13 -38.53 7.87
N ILE A 543 12.25 -37.77 8.53
CA ILE A 543 11.09 -38.29 9.29
C ILE A 543 9.85 -38.50 8.39
N ASP A 544 9.93 -38.19 7.09
CA ASP A 544 8.89 -38.56 6.11
C ASP A 544 8.59 -40.07 6.14
N GLU A 545 9.51 -40.92 6.62
CA GLU A 545 9.31 -42.37 6.78
C GLU A 545 8.53 -42.77 8.05
N MET A 546 8.37 -41.90 9.06
CA MET A 546 7.65 -42.26 10.31
C MET A 546 6.17 -41.92 10.26
N MET A 547 5.71 -41.08 9.31
CA MET A 547 4.29 -40.77 9.16
C MET A 547 3.48 -41.92 8.53
N ASP A 548 4.16 -42.87 7.87
CA ASP A 548 3.51 -44.03 7.24
C ASP A 548 3.40 -45.26 8.17
N GLU A 549 4.10 -45.30 9.31
CA GLU A 549 4.11 -46.48 10.21
C GLU A 549 2.95 -46.52 11.22
N ASP A 550 2.28 -45.40 11.50
CA ASP A 550 1.14 -45.37 12.43
C ASP A 550 -0.22 -45.71 11.77
N ALA A 551 -0.22 -46.09 10.49
CA ALA A 551 -1.45 -46.27 9.70
C ALA A 551 -1.81 -47.72 9.31
N ASP A 552 -0.99 -48.75 9.57
CA ASP A 552 -1.34 -50.11 9.15
C ASP A 552 -0.98 -51.19 10.19
N ASP A 553 -1.87 -51.40 11.15
CA ASP A 553 -1.87 -52.60 11.99
C ASP A 553 -2.95 -53.57 11.49
N GLY A 554 -2.56 -54.52 10.61
CA GLY A 554 -3.44 -55.63 10.26
C GLY A 554 -3.10 -56.46 9.03
N THR A 555 -2.28 -57.50 9.24
CA THR A 555 -2.30 -58.87 8.64
C THR A 555 -1.05 -59.30 7.88
N GLY A 556 -0.58 -60.52 8.19
CA GLY A 556 0.78 -60.96 7.93
C GLY A 556 1.07 -61.77 6.66
N HIS A 557 2.37 -62.13 6.59
CA HIS A 557 3.05 -63.19 5.81
C HIS A 557 3.61 -62.87 4.40
N PRO A 558 4.68 -63.57 3.94
CA PRO A 558 5.98 -62.90 3.71
C PRO A 558 6.64 -63.17 2.33
N MET A 559 7.80 -62.53 2.12
CA MET A 559 8.90 -62.84 1.17
C MET A 559 8.66 -62.66 -0.34
N HIS A 560 9.43 -61.77 -0.99
CA HIS A 560 10.24 -62.12 -2.16
C HIS A 560 11.28 -61.05 -2.53
N ALA A 561 12.49 -61.52 -2.84
CA ALA A 561 13.64 -60.78 -3.35
C ALA A 561 13.57 -60.55 -4.86
N SER A 562 14.17 -59.46 -5.36
CA SER A 562 14.99 -59.44 -6.60
C SER A 562 15.64 -58.07 -6.89
N ASP A 563 16.98 -58.12 -6.97
CA ASP A 563 17.89 -57.50 -7.96
C ASP A 563 18.08 -55.96 -8.14
N ARG A 564 19.33 -55.55 -7.82
CA ARG A 564 20.40 -54.94 -8.68
C ARG A 564 20.05 -53.68 -9.51
N ASP A 565 20.85 -52.63 -9.57
CA ASP A 565 22.31 -52.55 -9.71
C ASP A 565 22.83 -51.18 -9.23
N SER A 566 23.92 -51.18 -8.46
CA SER A 566 24.75 -50.00 -8.16
C SER A 566 26.10 -50.14 -8.87
N ALA A 567 26.36 -49.26 -9.84
CA ALA A 567 27.63 -49.17 -10.52
C ALA A 567 28.62 -48.32 -9.71
N ALA A 568 29.73 -48.95 -9.31
CA ALA A 568 30.89 -48.31 -8.72
C ALA A 568 31.79 -47.66 -9.77
N LEU A 569 32.37 -46.50 -9.43
CA LEU A 569 33.64 -46.03 -10.00
C LEU A 569 34.52 -45.50 -8.87
N SER A 570 35.46 -46.35 -8.47
CA SER A 570 36.67 -46.06 -7.71
C SER A 570 37.65 -45.22 -8.52
N LEU A 571 38.48 -44.37 -7.90
CA LEU A 571 39.89 -44.16 -8.30
C LEU A 571 40.73 -43.55 -7.15
N GLN A 572 41.57 -44.43 -6.59
CA GLN A 572 43.01 -44.32 -6.27
C GLN A 572 43.59 -43.45 -5.14
N GLU A 573 44.37 -44.16 -4.33
CA GLU A 573 45.35 -43.80 -3.30
C GLU A 573 46.65 -43.22 -3.90
N ASP A 574 47.40 -42.44 -3.11
CA ASP A 574 48.85 -42.30 -3.24
C ASP A 574 49.51 -42.17 -1.84
N GLU A 575 50.63 -42.87 -1.68
CA GLU A 575 51.49 -42.98 -0.48
C GLU A 575 52.32 -41.69 -0.30
N GLY A 576 52.79 -41.23 0.86
CA GLY A 576 53.40 -41.84 2.03
C GLY A 576 54.42 -40.83 2.60
N VAL A 577 54.79 -40.95 3.89
CA VAL A 577 56.14 -40.74 4.50
C VAL A 577 55.97 -40.74 6.03
N ASP A 578 56.68 -41.65 6.67
CA ASP A 578 56.74 -41.91 8.11
C ASP A 578 58.15 -41.56 8.62
N VAL A 579 58.29 -40.83 9.74
CA VAL A 579 59.49 -40.87 10.61
C VAL A 579 59.14 -40.58 12.08
N SER A 580 59.46 -41.58 12.91
CA SER A 580 59.32 -41.76 14.35
C SER A 580 60.07 -40.79 15.29
N SER A 581 59.56 -40.61 16.53
CA SER A 581 60.31 -40.94 17.77
C SER A 581 59.37 -40.96 19.00
N GLY A 582 59.52 -41.98 19.86
CA GLY A 582 58.55 -42.32 20.90
C GLY A 582 58.92 -41.99 22.34
N SER A 583 57.96 -42.20 23.24
CA SER A 583 58.13 -42.82 24.58
C SER A 583 56.76 -42.92 25.29
N SER A 584 56.36 -44.14 25.67
CA SER A 584 55.30 -44.45 26.65
C SER A 584 55.89 -44.39 28.08
N PRO A 585 55.16 -44.54 29.23
CA PRO A 585 53.87 -45.27 29.40
C PRO A 585 52.90 -44.84 30.56
N LYS A 586 51.75 -45.54 30.62
CA LYS A 586 50.88 -45.94 31.78
C LYS A 586 49.53 -45.23 32.04
N ASP A 587 48.47 -46.00 31.78
CA ASP A 587 47.32 -46.37 32.65
C ASP A 587 46.81 -45.41 33.75
N ALA A 588 45.59 -44.87 33.55
CA ALA A 588 44.46 -44.87 34.50
C ALA A 588 43.21 -44.20 33.85
N PRO A 589 41.97 -44.54 34.27
CA PRO A 589 40.76 -44.16 33.56
C PRO A 589 40.22 -42.81 34.06
N ASP A 590 40.15 -41.80 33.20
CA ASP A 590 39.44 -40.56 33.51
C ASP A 590 37.96 -40.69 33.13
N VAL A 591 37.16 -40.69 34.18
CA VAL A 591 35.72 -40.46 34.20
C VAL A 591 35.46 -39.09 33.55
N TYR A 592 34.95 -39.08 32.33
CA TYR A 592 34.34 -37.89 31.75
C TYR A 592 33.01 -37.64 32.47
N THR A 593 33.04 -36.82 33.51
CA THR A 593 31.87 -36.05 33.92
C THR A 593 31.60 -35.00 32.85
N PRO A 594 30.42 -34.97 32.19
CA PRO A 594 30.04 -33.83 31.38
C PRO A 594 29.72 -32.70 32.35
N ASP A 595 30.61 -31.73 32.42
CA ASP A 595 30.36 -30.43 33.04
C ASP A 595 29.35 -29.71 32.13
N MET A 596 28.05 -29.89 32.42
CA MET A 596 26.94 -29.23 31.72
C MET A 596 26.79 -27.80 32.26
N MET A 597 27.31 -26.84 31.51
CA MET A 597 26.67 -25.54 31.34
C MET A 597 25.80 -25.59 30.07
N SER A 598 24.47 -25.72 30.20
CA SER A 598 23.47 -25.04 29.34
C SER A 598 22.05 -25.38 29.82
N GLY A 599 21.13 -24.42 29.76
CA GLY A 599 19.77 -24.52 30.31
C GLY A 599 18.95 -25.66 29.68
N ALA A 600 18.17 -26.35 30.51
CA ALA A 600 17.27 -27.40 30.04
C ALA A 600 16.20 -26.82 29.09
N VAL A 601 16.19 -27.30 27.86
CA VAL A 601 15.18 -26.97 26.85
C VAL A 601 13.85 -27.61 27.24
N ARG A 602 12.79 -26.80 27.36
CA ARG A 602 11.46 -27.21 27.85
C ARG A 602 10.35 -26.92 26.84
N THR A 603 9.39 -27.82 26.68
CA THR A 603 8.23 -27.64 25.79
C THR A 603 7.28 -26.55 26.30
N LEU A 604 6.29 -26.16 25.49
CA LEU A 604 5.22 -25.22 25.88
C LEU A 604 4.45 -25.70 27.13
N ASP A 605 4.33 -27.02 27.31
CA ASP A 605 3.70 -27.65 28.48
C ASP A 605 4.68 -27.85 29.66
N GLY A 606 5.94 -27.42 29.52
CA GLY A 606 6.96 -27.42 30.57
C GLY A 606 7.74 -28.72 30.74
N GLU A 607 7.54 -29.70 29.85
CA GLU A 607 8.25 -30.99 29.83
C GLU A 607 9.68 -30.84 29.30
N PHE A 608 10.59 -31.73 29.71
CA PHE A 608 11.99 -31.70 29.25
C PHE A 608 12.09 -32.26 27.83
N ALA A 609 12.54 -31.44 26.89
CA ALA A 609 12.63 -31.82 25.47
C ALA A 609 13.99 -32.42 25.06
N GLY A 610 15.01 -32.36 25.94
CA GLY A 610 16.36 -32.83 25.63
C GLY A 610 17.13 -31.86 24.72
N ASP A 611 16.66 -31.63 23.50
CA ASP A 611 17.20 -30.68 22.52
C ASP A 611 16.12 -29.77 21.89
N GLU A 612 16.55 -28.76 21.12
CA GLU A 612 15.66 -27.78 20.48
C GLU A 612 14.81 -28.38 19.35
N PHE A 613 15.27 -29.45 18.69
CA PHE A 613 14.55 -30.09 17.59
C PHE A 613 13.37 -30.91 18.10
N ALA A 614 13.59 -31.72 19.14
CA ALA A 614 12.55 -32.47 19.82
C ALA A 614 11.54 -31.52 20.49
N GLN A 615 12.00 -30.38 21.02
CA GLN A 615 11.13 -29.35 21.58
C GLN A 615 10.14 -28.83 20.53
N ASP A 616 10.64 -28.48 19.33
CA ASP A 616 9.83 -27.94 18.25
C ASP A 616 8.82 -28.96 17.70
N ALA A 617 9.24 -30.22 17.52
CA ALA A 617 8.35 -31.30 17.09
C ALA A 617 7.21 -31.54 18.10
N ILE A 618 7.53 -31.56 19.39
CA ILE A 618 6.52 -31.73 20.46
C ILE A 618 5.60 -30.50 20.53
N ASN A 619 6.15 -29.28 20.44
CA ASN A 619 5.38 -28.04 20.44
C ASN A 619 4.41 -27.97 19.26
N TYR A 620 4.83 -28.39 18.06
CA TYR A 620 3.97 -28.48 16.88
C TYR A 620 2.76 -29.40 17.13
N GLN A 621 3.01 -30.60 17.66
CA GLN A 621 1.93 -31.55 17.99
C GLN A 621 0.99 -31.02 19.08
N ILE A 622 1.52 -30.33 20.10
CA ILE A 622 0.71 -29.70 21.15
C ILE A 622 -0.25 -28.66 20.55
N LEU A 623 0.27 -27.78 19.69
CA LEU A 623 -0.52 -26.71 19.07
C LEU A 623 -1.60 -27.27 18.13
N LEU A 624 -1.29 -28.30 17.34
CA LEU A 624 -2.30 -29.00 16.52
C LEU A 624 -3.41 -29.59 17.37
N ARG A 625 -3.07 -30.30 18.46
CA ARG A 625 -4.08 -30.85 19.39
C ARG A 625 -4.94 -29.76 20.03
N LYS A 626 -4.38 -28.58 20.30
CA LYS A 626 -5.16 -27.45 20.83
C LYS A 626 -6.15 -26.91 19.77
N ILE A 627 -5.76 -26.84 18.50
CA ILE A 627 -6.66 -26.49 17.39
C ILE A 627 -7.82 -27.49 17.31
N ASP A 628 -7.52 -28.80 17.36
CA ASP A 628 -8.56 -29.82 17.24
C ASP A 628 -9.55 -29.73 18.42
N ARG A 629 -9.06 -29.56 19.66
CA ARG A 629 -9.93 -29.31 20.83
C ARG A 629 -10.78 -28.05 20.70
N LEU A 630 -10.25 -26.99 20.08
CA LEU A 630 -11.00 -25.77 19.82
C LEU A 630 -12.16 -26.04 18.85
N LEU A 631 -11.90 -26.77 17.76
CA LEU A 631 -12.92 -27.15 16.79
C LEU A 631 -14.01 -28.03 17.41
N GLU A 632 -13.63 -28.99 18.27
CA GLU A 632 -14.57 -29.86 19.00
C GLU A 632 -15.48 -29.03 19.90
N ARG A 633 -14.88 -28.08 20.65
CA ARG A 633 -15.62 -27.16 21.51
C ARG A 633 -16.61 -26.30 20.71
N LEU A 634 -16.23 -25.89 19.50
CA LEU A 634 -17.06 -25.08 18.62
C LEU A 634 -18.09 -25.90 17.81
N LYS A 635 -18.03 -27.24 17.87
CA LYS A 635 -18.82 -28.15 17.04
C LYS A 635 -18.60 -27.90 15.53
N LEU A 636 -17.36 -27.60 15.18
CA LEU A 636 -16.94 -27.35 13.79
C LEU A 636 -16.09 -28.50 13.25
N ASP A 637 -16.08 -29.64 13.95
CA ASP A 637 -15.26 -30.81 13.67
C ASP A 637 -15.34 -31.27 12.22
N ALA A 638 -14.15 -31.55 11.69
CA ALA A 638 -13.89 -32.15 10.39
C ALA A 638 -14.17 -33.66 10.37
#